data_AF-A0A7C5CZ00-F1
#
_entry.id   AF-A0A7C5CZ00-F1
#
_cell.length_a   1.000
_cell.length_b   1.000
_cell.length_c   1.000
_cell.angle_alpha   90.00
_cell.angle_beta   90.00
_cell.angle_gamma   90.00
#
_symmetry.space_group_name_H-M   'P 1'
#
loop_
_entity.id
_entity.type
_entity.pdbx_description
1 polymer ?
#
loop_
_entity_poly.entity_id
_entity_poly.type
_entity_poly.pdbx_seq_one_letter_code
_entity_poly.pdbx_strand_id
1 'polypeptide(L)'
;SVVGGALVVTNPDASISIAQGQYSANGSKAILDLSGLDFFVVKARGLGIGSVHYEVPVAQRNAGTLYLAKTNLIALSSRLDRAVCITNPVVTNSLEMVYVGAGNNAGTLSFLYLGLSNAFFVDSMGFGKSKASANSAAVMMFNPVFIGQSPVAYFRGADGDQSRITWWAIGDMADAGSSAQYAVGTNNFTGGYVNALVDIMSLGRDCSASQTGTGGDRINRGVLQFDNGIFDVNVLILGNQSLGGGANTTPNAGYVFITNGSAILRVNEELQLAYTKENSTSARNTFGQIIVDGATLCLNQANVGQYSVSNAVICVFNGGKMYLTNTIASKSKPLGRLELADATLGVEIKGTNPKIWVTNLVTGGSANTIEITAAATFDVYPVVIPLIKYVSLQGNSNNFVLGLTPPNVPGAYLTNNPNTSSIDLVIPNDPRPVITTQPSGFAGPVGSTVVLSVIAAGVGELSYQWYKNDTPLVDGGNVSGTTTSTLTILNAQLEDSGIYKVVISNSYGTAVSIPVSVTISTGYVPPTITGLSDQVVLQGQTATFTVSVTGVPTPWIQWYKNGLPIAGANSTTLVIYNCQYPDDEAVYSVVATNLAGVASNYATLTVIVPPTIISQPSSVTLPVGGTLTLAVNVNAHPAPAYQWYKGADPIPNATNSFLVIANVQPGHAGVYKVKIWNDGGTVWSDDAAVVVTSISVSWTNLAPSGTGDVCLDTLLRVKFNSDQVTLGTGTLRVYDSSGTLVETIDLSQNAPNNAQLRTIGGGTYYAYPVIIRSNVATIYLRSGVLTSNTTYYVLIDTGFFKDMQGASIVGVTDPNTWRFTTKVALPDPYTTTNITVAADGSGDFATIQGAIDWIPVGAGLPYTVLIKRGVYEEINRIPSGKNNITFIGEGWRETVITYANNNSFQLQNASTSTRVMFYIGGNDIVFKNITFTNSTPQGGSQAEAVRVQGSRILFDNCNLCSYQDTVLINTAMASAGYFNKCLIQGDVDFIWGSGIGYFKDCEVRAMRRPNNASGVYTQARTDSSTYGFIFVDCWVTASAPGMTNWSLGRDAGNSYPYGNVAWINCRMDSHISAAGWTDGGLTDKTTLRF
;
A
#
# COMPACT_ATOMS: atom_id res chain seq x y z
N SER A 1 -25.02 7.83 -9.02
CA SER A 1 -23.68 7.41 -9.50
C SER A 1 -22.62 8.39 -9.02
N VAL A 2 -22.13 8.21 -7.79
CA VAL A 2 -20.84 8.76 -7.40
C VAL A 2 -19.81 7.69 -7.75
N VAL A 3 -18.73 8.07 -8.44
CA VAL A 3 -17.63 7.14 -8.79
C VAL A 3 -16.47 7.42 -7.85
N GLY A 4 -16.13 6.43 -7.05
CA GLY A 4 -15.15 6.53 -5.96
C GLY A 4 -15.71 7.16 -4.68
N GLY A 5 -14.94 7.05 -3.59
CA GLY A 5 -15.27 7.61 -2.28
C GLY A 5 -16.07 6.67 -1.38
N ALA A 6 -16.61 7.21 -0.28
CA ALA A 6 -17.21 6.45 0.81
C ALA A 6 -18.56 7.01 1.28
N LEU A 7 -19.50 6.13 1.62
CA LEU A 7 -20.71 6.47 2.37
C LEU A 7 -20.63 5.83 3.76
N VAL A 8 -20.65 6.66 4.81
CA VAL A 8 -20.58 6.22 6.21
C VAL A 8 -21.85 6.63 6.95
N VAL A 9 -22.58 5.66 7.49
CA VAL A 9 -23.80 5.87 8.29
C VAL A 9 -23.57 5.32 9.68
N THR A 10 -23.38 6.21 10.66
CA THR A 10 -23.12 5.84 12.06
C THR A 10 -24.20 6.42 12.96
N ASN A 11 -25.22 5.62 13.25
CA ASN A 11 -26.24 5.90 14.25
C ASN A 11 -26.79 4.56 14.80
N PRO A 12 -26.24 4.03 15.92
CA PRO A 12 -26.56 2.69 16.41
C PRO A 12 -27.99 2.52 16.92
N ASP A 13 -28.73 3.62 17.09
CA ASP A 13 -30.13 3.65 17.55
C ASP A 13 -31.14 3.71 16.38
N ALA A 14 -30.69 4.17 15.20
CA ALA A 14 -31.52 4.32 14.00
C ALA A 14 -31.42 3.11 13.06
N SER A 15 -32.52 2.82 12.36
CA SER A 15 -32.55 1.81 11.31
C SER A 15 -32.56 2.44 9.93
N ILE A 16 -31.95 1.75 8.96
CA ILE A 16 -31.91 2.16 7.56
C ILE A 16 -32.99 1.39 6.80
N SER A 17 -33.87 2.09 6.08
CA SER A 17 -34.91 1.49 5.23
C SER A 17 -34.69 1.85 3.76
N ILE A 18 -34.71 0.84 2.88
CA ILE A 18 -34.78 0.99 1.43
C ILE A 18 -36.15 0.45 1.02
N ALA A 19 -37.15 1.32 1.04
CA ALA A 19 -38.54 0.98 0.73
C ALA A 19 -39.16 1.95 -0.30
N GLN A 20 -40.04 1.42 -1.14
CA GLN A 20 -40.92 2.21 -1.98
C GLN A 20 -42.18 2.58 -1.19
N GLY A 21 -42.43 3.89 -1.01
CA GLY A 21 -43.67 4.38 -0.39
C GLY A 21 -44.93 4.05 -1.22
N GLN A 22 -46.12 4.17 -0.62
CA GLN A 22 -47.39 3.75 -1.21
C GLN A 22 -47.60 4.22 -2.66
N TYR A 23 -47.66 3.29 -3.62
CA TYR A 23 -48.25 3.56 -4.94
C TYR A 23 -48.87 2.31 -5.60
N SER A 24 -49.69 2.54 -6.63
CA SER A 24 -50.44 1.54 -7.38
C SER A 24 -49.55 0.55 -8.15
N ALA A 25 -50.16 -0.54 -8.62
CA ALA A 25 -49.53 -1.79 -9.10
C ALA A 25 -48.45 -1.71 -10.21
N ASN A 26 -48.18 -0.53 -10.77
CA ASN A 26 -47.28 -0.32 -11.92
C ASN A 26 -46.11 0.65 -11.63
N GLY A 27 -45.84 1.01 -10.36
CA GLY A 27 -44.79 1.98 -10.00
C GLY A 27 -43.35 1.43 -9.96
N SER A 28 -42.37 2.25 -10.32
CA SER A 28 -40.93 1.91 -10.34
C SER A 28 -40.37 1.55 -8.96
N LYS A 29 -39.59 0.46 -8.89
CA LYS A 29 -38.92 -0.02 -7.65
C LYS A 29 -37.96 1.03 -7.07
N ALA A 30 -37.87 1.10 -5.75
CA ALA A 30 -36.80 1.83 -5.08
C ALA A 30 -35.45 1.12 -5.31
N ILE A 31 -34.48 1.82 -5.91
CA ILE A 31 -33.12 1.30 -6.16
C ILE A 31 -32.13 2.24 -5.49
N LEU A 32 -31.34 1.71 -4.55
CA LEU A 32 -30.15 2.37 -4.01
C LEU A 32 -28.93 1.65 -4.59
N ASP A 33 -28.24 2.30 -5.52
CA ASP A 33 -27.02 1.76 -6.14
C ASP A 33 -25.77 2.46 -5.60
N LEU A 34 -25.03 1.74 -4.75
CA LEU A 34 -23.77 2.17 -4.16
C LEU A 34 -22.56 1.55 -4.88
N SER A 35 -22.74 0.74 -5.93
CA SER A 35 -21.66 -0.07 -6.53
C SER A 35 -20.51 0.74 -7.16
N GLY A 36 -20.73 2.03 -7.44
CA GLY A 36 -19.71 2.98 -7.86
C GLY A 36 -18.81 3.51 -6.73
N LEU A 37 -19.20 3.36 -5.46
CA LEU A 37 -18.40 3.75 -4.29
C LEU A 37 -17.33 2.70 -3.98
N ASP A 38 -16.22 3.15 -3.37
CA ASP A 38 -15.17 2.27 -2.88
C ASP A 38 -15.55 1.65 -1.54
N PHE A 39 -16.23 2.42 -0.67
CA PHE A 39 -16.61 2.00 0.68
C PHE A 39 -18.07 2.33 1.03
N PHE A 40 -18.73 1.40 1.71
CA PHE A 40 -19.97 1.65 2.43
C PHE A 40 -19.88 1.07 3.85
N VAL A 41 -19.97 1.93 4.85
CA VAL A 41 -19.84 1.57 6.26
C VAL A 41 -21.13 1.93 6.98
N VAL A 42 -21.75 0.94 7.61
CA VAL A 42 -22.98 1.07 8.39
C VAL A 42 -22.70 0.61 9.82
N LYS A 43 -22.97 1.51 10.78
CA LYS A 43 -23.19 1.17 12.18
C LYS A 43 -24.58 1.65 12.58
N ALA A 44 -25.55 0.74 12.55
CA ALA A 44 -26.97 1.04 12.69
C ALA A 44 -27.68 0.07 13.65
N ARG A 45 -28.94 0.34 13.98
CA ARG A 45 -29.81 -0.60 14.69
C ARG A 45 -30.31 -1.75 13.83
N GLY A 46 -30.50 -1.48 12.54
CA GLY A 46 -30.93 -2.49 11.59
C GLY A 46 -30.99 -1.97 10.16
N LEU A 47 -31.08 -2.88 9.21
CA LEU A 47 -31.15 -2.61 7.78
C LEU A 47 -32.34 -3.36 7.17
N GLY A 48 -33.27 -2.63 6.56
CA GLY A 48 -34.47 -3.14 5.92
C GLY A 48 -34.48 -2.87 4.42
N ILE A 49 -34.76 -3.88 3.60
CA ILE A 49 -34.91 -3.73 2.15
C ILE A 49 -36.30 -4.26 1.76
N GLY A 50 -37.18 -3.36 1.33
CA GLY A 50 -38.60 -3.67 1.15
C GLY A 50 -39.31 -4.12 2.44
N SER A 51 -38.84 -3.69 3.62
CA SER A 51 -39.46 -3.98 4.92
C SER A 51 -40.25 -2.77 5.44
N VAL A 52 -41.42 -3.02 6.06
CA VAL A 52 -42.18 -2.02 6.83
C VAL A 52 -41.77 -1.93 8.31
N HIS A 53 -40.81 -2.75 8.79
CA HIS A 53 -40.55 -2.91 10.24
C HIS A 53 -39.91 -1.68 10.90
N TYR A 54 -39.44 -0.72 10.09
CA TYR A 54 -38.79 0.52 10.52
C TYR A 54 -39.62 1.78 10.18
N GLU A 55 -40.85 1.61 9.69
CA GLU A 55 -41.75 2.69 9.25
C GLU A 55 -43.19 2.49 9.77
N VAL A 56 -43.94 3.58 9.92
CA VAL A 56 -45.35 3.56 10.33
C VAL A 56 -46.14 4.50 9.41
N PRO A 57 -47.32 4.12 8.83
CA PRO A 57 -48.00 2.82 8.81
C PRO A 57 -48.32 2.25 7.40
N VAL A 58 -48.40 0.90 7.33
CA VAL A 58 -49.24 0.11 6.39
C VAL A 58 -49.21 0.53 4.91
N ALA A 59 -48.15 0.14 4.19
CA ALA A 59 -48.11 0.12 2.73
C ALA A 59 -48.14 -1.32 2.21
N GLN A 60 -49.01 -1.62 1.23
CA GLN A 60 -49.31 -2.99 0.76
C GLN A 60 -48.33 -3.54 -0.30
N ARG A 61 -47.27 -2.80 -0.68
CA ARG A 61 -46.39 -3.15 -1.83
C ARG A 61 -44.93 -2.72 -1.68
N ASN A 62 -44.32 -2.97 -0.51
CA ASN A 62 -42.92 -2.59 -0.31
C ASN A 62 -41.95 -3.54 -1.06
N ALA A 63 -41.09 -2.95 -1.89
CA ALA A 63 -39.98 -3.60 -2.56
C ALA A 63 -38.77 -2.65 -2.60
N GLY A 64 -37.56 -3.21 -2.65
CA GLY A 64 -36.32 -2.44 -2.77
C GLY A 64 -35.17 -3.24 -3.37
N THR A 65 -34.28 -2.56 -4.08
CA THR A 65 -32.98 -3.10 -4.51
C THR A 65 -31.87 -2.28 -3.88
N LEU A 66 -30.93 -2.96 -3.22
CA LEU A 66 -29.68 -2.37 -2.74
C LEU A 66 -28.50 -3.04 -3.46
N TYR A 67 -27.73 -2.25 -4.21
CA TYR A 67 -26.37 -2.64 -4.60
C TYR A 67 -25.41 -2.05 -3.59
N LEU A 68 -24.62 -2.90 -2.95
CA LEU A 68 -23.56 -2.50 -2.03
C LEU A 68 -22.35 -1.93 -2.80
N ALA A 69 -21.48 -1.21 -2.09
CA ALA A 69 -20.24 -0.64 -2.62
C ALA A 69 -19.21 -1.75 -2.93
N LYS A 70 -18.01 -1.39 -3.41
CA LYS A 70 -16.93 -2.38 -3.59
C LYS A 70 -16.56 -3.04 -2.25
N THR A 71 -16.33 -2.25 -1.21
CA THR A 71 -15.99 -2.72 0.14
C THR A 71 -17.05 -2.32 1.16
N ASN A 72 -17.56 -3.26 1.94
CA ASN A 72 -18.72 -3.05 2.82
C ASN A 72 -18.44 -3.56 4.23
N LEU A 73 -18.73 -2.71 5.22
CA LEU A 73 -18.74 -3.06 6.64
C LEU A 73 -20.12 -2.73 7.21
N ILE A 74 -20.92 -3.74 7.53
CA ILE A 74 -22.29 -3.60 8.00
C ILE A 74 -22.36 -4.20 9.42
N ALA A 75 -22.30 -3.33 10.42
CA ALA A 75 -22.42 -3.68 11.83
C ALA A 75 -23.77 -3.21 12.38
N LEU A 76 -24.62 -4.16 12.78
CA LEU A 76 -25.98 -3.89 13.24
C LEU A 76 -26.11 -4.31 14.71
N SER A 77 -26.64 -3.42 15.56
CA SER A 77 -26.78 -3.70 17.00
C SER A 77 -27.85 -4.76 17.27
N SER A 78 -27.68 -5.53 18.35
CA SER A 78 -28.60 -6.61 18.72
C SER A 78 -29.93 -6.05 19.21
N ARG A 79 -31.04 -6.68 18.77
CA ARG A 79 -32.35 -6.46 19.38
C ARG A 79 -32.51 -7.53 20.47
N LEU A 80 -32.28 -7.13 21.72
CA LEU A 80 -32.38 -7.98 22.91
C LEU A 80 -33.57 -8.94 22.86
N ASP A 81 -33.27 -10.24 22.70
CA ASP A 81 -33.76 -11.37 23.52
C ASP A 81 -33.44 -12.71 22.83
N ARG A 82 -32.37 -13.40 23.26
CA ARG A 82 -31.88 -14.66 22.66
C ARG A 82 -32.82 -15.88 22.81
N ALA A 83 -33.98 -15.74 23.45
CA ALA A 83 -34.62 -16.83 24.19
C ALA A 83 -35.76 -17.61 23.51
N VAL A 84 -36.19 -17.29 22.27
CA VAL A 84 -37.54 -17.71 21.79
C VAL A 84 -37.62 -18.35 20.38
N CYS A 85 -36.55 -18.35 19.58
CA CYS A 85 -36.65 -18.49 18.13
C CYS A 85 -37.13 -19.85 17.55
N ILE A 86 -37.13 -20.96 18.31
CA ILE A 86 -37.64 -22.26 17.81
C ILE A 86 -39.17 -22.28 17.75
N THR A 87 -39.89 -21.55 18.62
CA THR A 87 -41.35 -21.72 18.79
C THR A 87 -42.20 -20.45 18.92
N ASN A 88 -41.66 -19.25 19.15
CA ASN A 88 -42.51 -18.06 19.23
C ASN A 88 -41.75 -16.80 18.74
N PRO A 89 -42.26 -16.07 17.73
CA PRO A 89 -41.53 -14.97 17.12
C PRO A 89 -41.62 -13.69 17.94
N VAL A 90 -40.52 -13.29 18.57
CA VAL A 90 -40.22 -11.87 18.78
C VAL A 90 -39.31 -11.46 17.64
N VAL A 91 -39.77 -10.56 16.76
CA VAL A 91 -39.02 -10.18 15.55
C VAL A 91 -37.76 -9.38 15.92
N THR A 92 -36.64 -10.06 16.15
CA THR A 92 -35.34 -9.44 16.53
C THR A 92 -34.38 -9.23 15.37
N ASN A 93 -34.85 -9.37 14.11
CA ASN A 93 -34.08 -9.24 12.88
C ASN A 93 -33.27 -7.93 12.81
N SER A 94 -31.94 -8.05 12.76
CA SER A 94 -31.04 -6.92 12.50
C SER A 94 -30.94 -6.58 11.00
N LEU A 95 -30.89 -7.59 10.12
CA LEU A 95 -31.02 -7.43 8.66
C LEU A 95 -32.30 -8.11 8.15
N GLU A 96 -33.14 -7.38 7.40
CA GLU A 96 -34.45 -7.87 6.98
C GLU A 96 -34.79 -7.53 5.52
N MET A 97 -35.33 -8.49 4.78
CA MET A 97 -35.82 -8.32 3.42
C MET A 97 -37.27 -8.81 3.24
N VAL A 98 -38.11 -7.93 2.69
CA VAL A 98 -39.54 -8.17 2.37
C VAL A 98 -40.39 -8.52 3.60
N TYR A 99 -40.73 -7.51 4.39
CA TYR A 99 -41.77 -7.56 5.42
C TYR A 99 -42.88 -6.57 5.08
N VAL A 100 -44.13 -7.02 5.09
CA VAL A 100 -45.29 -6.19 4.79
C VAL A 100 -46.39 -6.50 5.79
N GLY A 101 -47.06 -5.46 6.30
CA GLY A 101 -48.19 -5.62 7.23
C GLY A 101 -49.38 -6.33 6.59
N ALA A 102 -50.29 -6.83 7.42
CA ALA A 102 -51.46 -7.62 7.01
C ALA A 102 -52.27 -6.94 5.87
N GLY A 103 -52.23 -7.52 4.67
CA GLY A 103 -52.87 -6.98 3.48
C GLY A 103 -52.69 -7.88 2.24
N ASN A 104 -53.60 -7.77 1.28
CA ASN A 104 -53.60 -8.57 0.04
C ASN A 104 -52.54 -8.07 -0.96
N ASN A 105 -51.29 -8.44 -0.72
CA ASN A 105 -50.13 -7.91 -1.42
C ASN A 105 -49.76 -8.75 -2.65
N ALA A 106 -49.41 -8.09 -3.76
CA ALA A 106 -49.11 -8.74 -5.04
C ALA A 106 -47.73 -8.34 -5.61
N GLY A 107 -46.82 -9.32 -5.71
CA GLY A 107 -45.65 -9.32 -6.60
C GLY A 107 -44.46 -8.43 -6.23
N THR A 108 -43.97 -8.49 -4.98
CA THR A 108 -42.83 -7.68 -4.53
C THR A 108 -41.50 -8.46 -4.55
N LEU A 109 -40.60 -8.08 -5.47
CA LEU A 109 -39.23 -8.63 -5.56
C LEU A 109 -38.21 -7.64 -5.00
N SER A 110 -37.47 -8.04 -3.96
CA SER A 110 -36.36 -7.25 -3.39
C SER A 110 -35.01 -7.95 -3.51
N PHE A 111 -33.97 -7.16 -3.79
CA PHE A 111 -32.63 -7.65 -4.06
C PHE A 111 -31.58 -6.97 -3.19
N LEU A 112 -30.61 -7.76 -2.73
CA LEU A 112 -29.39 -7.29 -2.06
C LEU A 112 -28.18 -7.85 -2.82
N TYR A 113 -27.54 -6.99 -3.60
CA TYR A 113 -26.35 -7.32 -4.37
C TYR A 113 -25.10 -6.95 -3.58
N LEU A 114 -24.27 -7.94 -3.25
CA LEU A 114 -23.05 -7.79 -2.47
C LEU A 114 -21.90 -7.23 -3.30
N GLY A 115 -20.97 -6.53 -2.64
CA GLY A 115 -19.74 -5.98 -3.20
C GLY A 115 -18.63 -7.00 -3.47
N LEU A 116 -17.44 -6.49 -3.78
CA LEU A 116 -16.19 -7.28 -3.84
C LEU A 116 -15.77 -7.80 -2.47
N SER A 117 -15.93 -7.00 -1.42
CA SER A 117 -15.59 -7.38 -0.05
C SER A 117 -16.71 -6.96 0.88
N ASN A 118 -17.22 -7.90 1.68
CA ASN A 118 -18.37 -7.67 2.54
C ASN A 118 -18.13 -8.28 3.92
N ALA A 119 -18.32 -7.50 4.98
CA ALA A 119 -18.29 -7.97 6.36
C ALA A 119 -19.60 -7.57 7.05
N PHE A 120 -20.40 -8.56 7.43
CA PHE A 120 -21.64 -8.42 8.17
C PHE A 120 -21.43 -8.86 9.62
N PHE A 121 -21.66 -7.96 10.56
CA PHE A 121 -21.73 -8.22 12.00
C PHE A 121 -23.18 -7.96 12.42
N VAL A 122 -23.96 -9.03 12.50
CA VAL A 122 -25.42 -9.01 12.59
C VAL A 122 -25.88 -10.09 13.56
N ASP A 123 -26.77 -9.75 14.49
CA ASP A 123 -27.28 -10.75 15.46
C ASP A 123 -28.27 -11.72 14.79
N SER A 124 -28.99 -11.24 13.77
CA SER A 124 -30.06 -12.01 13.13
C SER A 124 -30.42 -11.50 11.72
N MET A 125 -30.83 -12.42 10.84
CA MET A 125 -31.11 -12.17 9.43
C MET A 125 -32.44 -12.82 8.97
N GLY A 126 -33.22 -12.12 8.15
CA GLY A 126 -34.49 -12.61 7.63
C GLY A 126 -34.76 -12.27 6.16
N PHE A 127 -35.01 -13.29 5.33
CA PHE A 127 -35.25 -13.15 3.90
C PHE A 127 -36.60 -13.73 3.48
N GLY A 128 -37.44 -12.92 2.82
CA GLY A 128 -38.72 -13.39 2.26
C GLY A 128 -39.74 -13.60 3.36
N LYS A 129 -39.93 -12.59 4.21
CA LYS A 129 -40.69 -12.69 5.46
C LYS A 129 -42.20 -12.62 5.28
N SER A 130 -42.71 -11.88 4.30
CA SER A 130 -44.15 -11.76 4.02
C SER A 130 -44.70 -12.93 3.22
N LYS A 131 -45.84 -13.50 3.65
CA LYS A 131 -46.79 -14.19 2.77
C LYS A 131 -47.21 -13.18 1.70
N ALA A 132 -46.99 -13.46 0.41
CA ALA A 132 -47.42 -12.61 -0.69
C ALA A 132 -47.80 -13.43 -1.95
N SER A 133 -48.25 -12.79 -3.03
CA SER A 133 -48.58 -13.52 -4.27
C SER A 133 -47.35 -14.14 -4.93
N ALA A 134 -47.58 -15.05 -5.88
CA ALA A 134 -46.60 -15.96 -6.48
C ALA A 134 -45.28 -15.35 -7.00
N ASN A 135 -45.24 -14.03 -7.22
CA ASN A 135 -44.11 -13.29 -7.80
C ASN A 135 -43.32 -12.50 -6.75
N SER A 136 -43.42 -12.85 -5.46
CA SER A 136 -42.80 -12.11 -4.37
C SER A 136 -41.65 -12.90 -3.76
N ALA A 137 -40.45 -12.31 -3.72
CA ALA A 137 -39.25 -12.98 -3.23
C ALA A 137 -38.21 -11.97 -2.70
N ALA A 138 -37.39 -12.41 -1.75
CA ALA A 138 -36.17 -11.74 -1.35
C ALA A 138 -34.96 -12.51 -1.86
N VAL A 139 -34.00 -11.83 -2.50
CA VAL A 139 -32.77 -12.48 -2.99
C VAL A 139 -31.54 -11.71 -2.53
N MET A 140 -30.64 -12.38 -1.82
CA MET A 140 -29.27 -11.93 -1.59
C MET A 140 -28.33 -12.69 -2.53
N MET A 141 -27.44 -11.97 -3.21
CA MET A 141 -26.40 -12.58 -4.05
C MET A 141 -25.19 -11.64 -4.23
N PHE A 142 -24.05 -12.16 -4.69
CA PHE A 142 -22.98 -11.29 -5.19
C PHE A 142 -23.45 -10.48 -6.41
N ASN A 143 -23.02 -9.23 -6.53
CA ASN A 143 -23.28 -8.45 -7.75
C ASN A 143 -22.60 -9.14 -8.94
N PRO A 144 -23.32 -9.49 -10.03
CA PRO A 144 -22.73 -10.17 -11.20
C PRO A 144 -21.52 -9.46 -11.81
N VAL A 145 -21.42 -8.13 -11.67
CA VAL A 145 -20.26 -7.31 -12.10
C VAL A 145 -18.96 -7.70 -11.38
N PHE A 146 -19.06 -8.27 -10.18
CA PHE A 146 -17.92 -8.61 -9.32
C PHE A 146 -17.53 -10.09 -9.33
N ILE A 147 -18.33 -10.99 -9.92
CA ILE A 147 -18.06 -12.45 -9.93
C ILE A 147 -16.68 -12.80 -10.53
N GLY A 148 -16.29 -12.11 -11.61
CA GLY A 148 -14.96 -12.31 -12.24
C GLY A 148 -13.77 -11.73 -11.44
N GLN A 149 -14.01 -11.16 -10.25
CA GLN A 149 -13.02 -10.48 -9.42
C GLN A 149 -12.88 -11.14 -8.03
N SER A 150 -13.33 -12.39 -7.88
CA SER A 150 -13.25 -13.19 -6.65
C SER A 150 -13.87 -12.51 -5.42
N PRO A 151 -15.19 -12.19 -5.45
CA PRO A 151 -15.83 -11.44 -4.39
C PRO A 151 -15.97 -12.28 -3.11
N VAL A 152 -15.90 -11.64 -1.94
CA VAL A 152 -15.90 -12.29 -0.63
C VAL A 152 -16.97 -11.74 0.30
N ALA A 153 -17.58 -12.61 1.11
CA ALA A 153 -18.57 -12.24 2.12
C ALA A 153 -18.37 -12.98 3.46
N TYR A 154 -18.15 -12.21 4.52
CA TYR A 154 -18.05 -12.69 5.90
C TYR A 154 -19.35 -12.38 6.65
N PHE A 155 -19.90 -13.38 7.31
CA PHE A 155 -21.12 -13.29 8.12
C PHE A 155 -20.83 -13.72 9.56
N ARG A 156 -21.06 -12.82 10.51
CA ARG A 156 -20.73 -12.94 11.93
C ARG A 156 -21.83 -12.37 12.81
N GLY A 157 -21.89 -12.82 14.05
CA GLY A 157 -22.71 -12.22 15.11
C GLY A 157 -22.32 -10.77 15.38
N ALA A 158 -23.25 -10.00 15.97
CA ALA A 158 -23.01 -8.59 16.31
C ALA A 158 -21.87 -8.38 17.33
N ASP A 159 -21.54 -9.41 18.13
CA ASP A 159 -20.56 -9.33 19.22
C ASP A 159 -19.09 -9.45 18.76
N GLY A 160 -18.80 -9.75 17.49
CA GLY A 160 -17.43 -9.79 16.96
C GLY A 160 -17.14 -10.83 15.88
N ASP A 161 -15.87 -10.92 15.48
CA ASP A 161 -15.35 -11.76 14.38
C ASP A 161 -15.40 -13.27 14.64
N GLN A 162 -15.52 -13.69 15.91
CA GLN A 162 -15.74 -15.08 16.31
C GLN A 162 -17.20 -15.35 16.74
N SER A 163 -18.06 -14.33 16.72
CA SER A 163 -19.46 -14.47 17.14
C SER A 163 -20.29 -15.14 16.04
N ARG A 164 -21.26 -15.97 16.45
CA ARG A 164 -22.25 -16.60 15.57
C ARG A 164 -23.45 -15.68 15.38
N ILE A 165 -24.04 -15.70 14.19
CA ILE A 165 -25.36 -15.13 13.95
C ILE A 165 -26.36 -16.01 14.69
N THR A 166 -27.03 -15.47 15.70
CA THR A 166 -27.98 -16.20 16.56
C THR A 166 -29.09 -16.86 15.72
N TRP A 167 -29.57 -16.18 14.68
CA TRP A 167 -30.66 -16.66 13.84
C TRP A 167 -30.59 -16.19 12.38
N TRP A 168 -30.65 -17.12 11.41
CA TRP A 168 -30.76 -16.81 9.97
C TRP A 168 -31.92 -17.58 9.34
N ALA A 169 -32.95 -16.88 8.89
CA ALA A 169 -34.12 -17.49 8.24
C ALA A 169 -34.32 -17.06 6.79
N ILE A 170 -34.75 -18.03 5.98
CA ILE A 170 -35.04 -17.85 4.55
C ILE A 170 -36.42 -18.49 4.27
N GLY A 171 -37.43 -17.67 3.99
CA GLY A 171 -38.82 -18.08 3.77
C GLY A 171 -39.68 -18.06 5.04
N ASP A 172 -40.64 -17.14 5.06
CA ASP A 172 -41.71 -16.87 6.04
C ASP A 172 -41.30 -16.64 7.51
N MET A 173 -41.51 -15.41 7.97
CA MET A 173 -41.51 -15.05 9.39
C MET A 173 -42.59 -13.99 9.67
N ALA A 174 -43.76 -14.08 9.01
CA ALA A 174 -44.87 -13.16 9.25
C ALA A 174 -45.77 -13.63 10.40
N ASP A 175 -45.77 -12.86 11.49
CA ASP A 175 -46.62 -13.08 12.67
C ASP A 175 -48.13 -13.02 12.35
N ALA A 176 -48.50 -12.41 11.21
CA ALA A 176 -49.87 -12.16 10.79
C ALA A 176 -50.36 -13.12 9.69
N GLY A 177 -51.59 -13.61 9.84
CA GLY A 177 -52.17 -14.58 8.92
C GLY A 177 -52.68 -14.02 7.60
N SER A 178 -52.48 -14.78 6.51
CA SER A 178 -53.03 -14.51 5.17
C SER A 178 -53.59 -15.78 4.54
N SER A 179 -54.66 -15.63 3.75
CA SER A 179 -55.52 -16.74 3.27
C SER A 179 -55.11 -17.36 1.92
N ALA A 180 -54.09 -16.83 1.23
CA ALA A 180 -53.87 -17.16 -0.19
C ALA A 180 -52.40 -17.16 -0.72
N GLN A 181 -51.37 -17.16 0.14
CA GLN A 181 -50.07 -16.59 -0.20
C GLN A 181 -48.87 -17.34 0.40
N TYR A 182 -47.82 -17.61 -0.39
CA TYR A 182 -46.58 -18.26 0.08
C TYR A 182 -45.39 -17.29 0.14
N ALA A 183 -44.34 -17.69 0.83
CA ALA A 183 -43.10 -16.94 0.99
C ALA A 183 -41.94 -17.57 0.20
N VAL A 184 -41.09 -16.76 -0.43
CA VAL A 184 -39.88 -17.21 -1.13
C VAL A 184 -38.68 -16.37 -0.71
N GLY A 185 -37.60 -17.04 -0.30
CA GLY A 185 -36.31 -16.42 -0.08
C GLY A 185 -35.19 -17.24 -0.72
N THR A 186 -34.20 -16.55 -1.29
CA THR A 186 -33.01 -17.16 -1.88
C THR A 186 -31.77 -16.42 -1.39
N ASN A 187 -30.76 -17.15 -0.92
CA ASN A 187 -29.42 -16.64 -0.64
C ASN A 187 -28.47 -17.42 -1.55
N ASN A 188 -27.95 -16.76 -2.59
CA ASN A 188 -27.12 -17.38 -3.61
C ASN A 188 -25.74 -16.71 -3.68
N PHE A 189 -24.75 -17.39 -3.13
CA PHE A 189 -23.36 -16.95 -3.06
C PHE A 189 -22.47 -17.60 -4.15
N THR A 190 -23.05 -18.27 -5.15
CA THR A 190 -22.30 -18.83 -6.29
C THR A 190 -21.46 -17.75 -6.99
N GLY A 191 -20.22 -18.09 -7.35
CA GLY A 191 -19.27 -17.18 -7.99
C GLY A 191 -18.52 -16.26 -7.01
N GLY A 192 -18.51 -16.58 -5.72
CA GLY A 192 -17.77 -15.85 -4.69
C GLY A 192 -17.52 -16.69 -3.44
N TYR A 193 -16.57 -16.25 -2.62
CA TYR A 193 -16.21 -16.95 -1.37
C TYR A 193 -17.09 -16.46 -0.22
N VAL A 194 -17.79 -17.37 0.45
CA VAL A 194 -18.60 -17.07 1.64
C VAL A 194 -18.00 -17.70 2.90
N ASN A 195 -18.07 -17.00 4.02
CA ASN A 195 -17.63 -17.54 5.32
C ASN A 195 -18.61 -17.08 6.40
N ALA A 196 -19.48 -17.99 6.84
CA ALA A 196 -20.57 -17.71 7.76
C ALA A 196 -20.50 -18.56 9.03
N LEU A 197 -20.63 -17.90 10.19
CA LEU A 197 -20.80 -18.54 11.50
C LEU A 197 -22.24 -18.30 11.97
N VAL A 198 -23.00 -19.36 12.18
CA VAL A 198 -24.44 -19.29 12.53
C VAL A 198 -24.75 -20.26 13.67
N ASP A 199 -25.63 -19.88 14.59
CA ASP A 199 -26.21 -20.81 15.56
C ASP A 199 -27.35 -21.59 14.91
N ILE A 200 -28.48 -20.94 14.63
CA ILE A 200 -29.64 -21.61 14.02
C ILE A 200 -29.97 -21.01 12.65
N MET A 201 -30.02 -21.88 11.63
CA MET A 201 -30.45 -21.53 10.28
C MET A 201 -31.72 -22.30 9.89
N SER A 202 -32.74 -21.59 9.39
CA SER A 202 -34.05 -22.21 9.04
C SER A 202 -34.52 -21.80 7.65
N LEU A 203 -34.67 -22.77 6.74
CA LEU A 203 -35.06 -22.58 5.35
C LEU A 203 -36.44 -23.17 5.09
N GLY A 204 -37.35 -22.36 4.54
CA GLY A 204 -38.75 -22.69 4.35
C GLY A 204 -39.43 -22.90 5.70
N ARG A 205 -39.95 -21.84 6.32
CA ARG A 205 -40.72 -21.89 7.59
C ARG A 205 -42.18 -21.50 7.32
N ASP A 206 -43.08 -21.79 8.25
CA ASP A 206 -44.29 -20.99 8.53
C ASP A 206 -44.28 -20.73 10.05
N CYS A 207 -44.43 -19.47 10.46
CA CYS A 207 -44.39 -19.09 11.88
C CYS A 207 -45.78 -18.81 12.50
N SER A 208 -46.85 -18.83 11.69
CA SER A 208 -48.20 -18.39 12.09
C SER A 208 -49.31 -19.41 11.73
N ALA A 209 -48.98 -20.53 11.09
CA ALA A 209 -49.90 -21.65 10.78
C ALA A 209 -51.14 -21.30 9.94
N SER A 210 -51.14 -20.13 9.32
CA SER A 210 -52.37 -19.36 9.12
C SER A 210 -53.12 -19.63 7.80
N GLN A 211 -52.63 -20.54 6.95
CA GLN A 211 -53.13 -20.62 5.58
C GLN A 211 -54.40 -21.47 5.48
N THR A 212 -55.28 -21.07 4.56
CA THR A 212 -56.58 -21.72 4.32
C THR A 212 -56.75 -22.22 2.87
N GLY A 213 -55.76 -22.02 2.01
CA GLY A 213 -55.86 -22.18 0.56
C GLY A 213 -55.50 -23.56 0.03
N THR A 214 -56.50 -24.40 -0.24
CA THR A 214 -56.34 -25.71 -0.89
C THR A 214 -56.19 -25.59 -2.41
N GLY A 215 -54.96 -25.53 -2.94
CA GLY A 215 -54.73 -25.75 -4.39
C GLY A 215 -53.40 -25.27 -5.00
N GLY A 216 -52.61 -26.22 -5.50
CA GLY A 216 -51.56 -26.08 -6.53
C GLY A 216 -50.28 -25.31 -6.15
N ASP A 217 -49.12 -25.97 -6.18
CA ASP A 217 -47.73 -25.44 -6.20
C ASP A 217 -47.29 -24.35 -5.19
N ARG A 218 -48.17 -23.99 -4.24
CA ARG A 218 -47.93 -23.00 -3.19
C ARG A 218 -47.15 -23.62 -2.03
N ILE A 219 -45.84 -23.45 -2.08
CA ILE A 219 -44.88 -23.95 -1.08
C ILE A 219 -44.06 -22.77 -0.57
N ASN A 220 -43.91 -22.64 0.75
CA ASN A 220 -42.98 -21.71 1.37
C ASN A 220 -41.54 -22.19 1.12
N ARG A 221 -40.75 -21.44 0.35
CA ARG A 221 -39.44 -21.88 -0.15
C ARG A 221 -38.30 -21.06 0.43
N GLY A 222 -37.37 -21.73 1.09
CA GLY A 222 -36.07 -21.18 1.46
C GLY A 222 -34.96 -21.89 0.69
N VAL A 223 -34.12 -21.12 -0.01
CA VAL A 223 -32.99 -21.64 -0.79
C VAL A 223 -31.69 -21.02 -0.30
N LEU A 224 -30.71 -21.88 0.03
CA LEU A 224 -29.30 -21.51 0.16
C LEU A 224 -28.51 -22.17 -0.97
N GLN A 225 -27.63 -21.40 -1.61
CA GLN A 225 -26.72 -21.90 -2.64
C GLN A 225 -25.35 -21.24 -2.49
N PHE A 226 -24.26 -22.02 -2.54
CA PHE A 226 -22.89 -21.52 -2.60
C PHE A 226 -21.92 -22.54 -3.21
N ASP A 227 -20.83 -22.07 -3.81
CA ASP A 227 -19.84 -22.89 -4.54
C ASP A 227 -18.39 -22.73 -4.05
N ASN A 228 -18.14 -21.87 -3.04
CA ASN A 228 -16.82 -21.67 -2.47
C ASN A 228 -16.90 -21.12 -1.03
N GLY A 229 -16.09 -21.68 -0.12
CA GLY A 229 -16.02 -21.24 1.28
C GLY A 229 -16.90 -22.07 2.22
N ILE A 230 -17.24 -21.52 3.39
CA ILE A 230 -17.81 -22.27 4.51
C ILE A 230 -19.09 -21.65 5.08
N PHE A 231 -20.11 -22.49 5.26
CA PHE A 231 -21.21 -22.26 6.20
C PHE A 231 -21.03 -23.18 7.40
N ASP A 232 -20.79 -22.61 8.57
CA ASP A 232 -20.67 -23.33 9.84
C ASP A 232 -21.88 -23.01 10.71
N VAL A 233 -22.78 -23.98 10.86
CA VAL A 233 -24.10 -23.85 11.50
C VAL A 233 -24.18 -24.83 12.68
N ASN A 234 -24.76 -24.43 13.81
CA ASN A 234 -25.01 -25.40 14.89
C ASN A 234 -26.25 -26.25 14.58
N VAL A 235 -27.41 -25.62 14.33
CA VAL A 235 -28.67 -26.29 13.97
C VAL A 235 -29.19 -25.80 12.62
N LEU A 236 -29.37 -26.71 11.67
CA LEU A 236 -29.91 -26.43 10.34
C LEU A 236 -31.30 -27.08 10.16
N ILE A 237 -32.32 -26.30 9.81
CA ILE A 237 -33.70 -26.76 9.65
C ILE A 237 -34.17 -26.51 8.22
N LEU A 238 -34.49 -27.57 7.47
CA LEU A 238 -34.99 -27.52 6.09
C LEU A 238 -36.45 -27.99 6.04
N GLY A 239 -37.38 -27.07 5.78
CA GLY A 239 -38.82 -27.30 5.86
C GLY A 239 -39.30 -27.35 7.31
N ASN A 240 -39.67 -26.19 7.87
CA ASN A 240 -39.98 -25.97 9.29
C ASN A 240 -41.48 -25.72 9.53
N GLN A 241 -42.23 -26.79 9.78
CA GLN A 241 -43.64 -26.81 10.20
C GLN A 241 -43.73 -27.07 11.72
N SER A 242 -43.15 -26.18 12.51
CA SER A 242 -43.09 -26.28 13.97
C SER A 242 -44.30 -25.69 14.70
N LEU A 243 -45.14 -24.93 14.02
CA LEU A 243 -46.24 -24.16 14.60
C LEU A 243 -47.54 -24.38 13.80
N GLY A 244 -48.50 -25.05 14.43
CA GLY A 244 -49.93 -25.13 14.11
C GLY A 244 -50.36 -26.15 13.04
N GLY A 245 -51.20 -27.09 13.48
CA GLY A 245 -51.77 -28.21 12.71
C GLY A 245 -53.10 -27.94 12.02
N GLY A 246 -53.36 -26.70 11.60
CA GLY A 246 -54.54 -26.37 10.78
C GLY A 246 -54.54 -27.18 9.47
N ALA A 247 -55.71 -27.73 9.10
CA ALA A 247 -55.84 -28.69 7.99
C ALA A 247 -55.44 -28.15 6.60
N ASN A 248 -55.36 -26.82 6.44
CA ASN A 248 -55.20 -26.13 5.15
C ASN A 248 -53.89 -25.31 5.03
N THR A 249 -52.90 -25.57 5.89
CA THR A 249 -51.57 -24.90 5.84
C THR A 249 -50.85 -25.16 4.50
N THR A 250 -49.89 -24.32 4.10
CA THR A 250 -48.99 -24.65 2.95
C THR A 250 -47.84 -25.53 3.40
N PRO A 251 -47.34 -26.48 2.57
CA PRO A 251 -46.09 -27.16 2.86
C PRO A 251 -44.92 -26.16 2.86
N ASN A 252 -43.91 -26.45 3.67
CA ASN A 252 -42.63 -25.72 3.63
C ASN A 252 -41.56 -26.57 2.94
N ALA A 253 -40.66 -25.93 2.19
CA ALA A 253 -39.53 -26.59 1.55
C ALA A 253 -38.23 -25.80 1.77
N GLY A 254 -37.25 -26.45 2.41
CA GLY A 254 -35.89 -25.97 2.52
C GLY A 254 -34.98 -26.67 1.52
N TYR A 255 -34.22 -25.90 0.73
CA TYR A 255 -33.26 -26.41 -0.24
C TYR A 255 -31.87 -25.85 0.05
N VAL A 256 -30.87 -26.72 0.03
CA VAL A 256 -29.46 -26.34 0.08
C VAL A 256 -28.74 -26.95 -1.11
N PHE A 257 -28.05 -26.12 -1.88
CA PHE A 257 -27.21 -26.53 -3.00
C PHE A 257 -25.77 -26.12 -2.72
N ILE A 258 -24.89 -27.09 -2.49
CA ILE A 258 -23.46 -26.84 -2.33
C ILE A 258 -22.70 -27.54 -3.45
N THR A 259 -21.91 -26.78 -4.20
CA THR A 259 -21.20 -27.28 -5.39
C THR A 259 -19.70 -26.97 -5.28
N ASN A 260 -18.86 -27.66 -6.05
CA ASN A 260 -17.40 -27.47 -6.13
C ASN A 260 -16.61 -27.85 -4.84
N GLY A 261 -15.40 -28.40 -5.00
CA GLY A 261 -14.59 -28.99 -3.94
C GLY A 261 -14.12 -28.04 -2.83
N SER A 262 -14.24 -26.73 -3.04
CA SER A 262 -13.90 -25.70 -2.04
C SER A 262 -15.08 -25.29 -1.14
N ALA A 263 -16.30 -25.77 -1.39
CA ALA A 263 -17.47 -25.47 -0.57
C ALA A 263 -17.62 -26.48 0.59
N ILE A 264 -17.85 -25.96 1.80
CA ILE A 264 -18.06 -26.74 3.02
C ILE A 264 -19.33 -26.27 3.73
N LEU A 265 -20.29 -27.17 3.94
CA LEU A 265 -21.39 -26.97 4.90
C LEU A 265 -21.14 -27.84 6.12
N ARG A 266 -21.04 -27.24 7.31
CA ARG A 266 -20.92 -27.94 8.59
C ARG A 266 -22.16 -27.70 9.44
N VAL A 267 -22.74 -28.78 9.96
CA VAL A 267 -23.84 -28.78 10.92
C VAL A 267 -23.39 -29.47 12.21
N ASN A 268 -23.04 -28.67 13.23
CA ASN A 268 -22.34 -29.14 14.43
C ASN A 268 -23.22 -29.92 15.41
N GLU A 269 -24.49 -29.54 15.54
CA GLU A 269 -25.42 -30.15 16.49
C GLU A 269 -26.41 -31.05 15.77
N GLU A 270 -27.27 -30.49 14.91
CA GLU A 270 -28.39 -31.25 14.33
C GLU A 270 -28.91 -30.65 13.01
N LEU A 271 -29.08 -31.52 12.00
CA LEU A 271 -29.86 -31.24 10.80
C LEU A 271 -31.30 -31.75 10.96
N GLN A 272 -32.30 -30.88 10.83
CA GLN A 272 -33.71 -31.26 10.74
C GLN A 272 -34.18 -31.21 9.29
N LEU A 273 -34.58 -32.36 8.72
CA LEU A 273 -35.21 -32.45 7.41
C LEU A 273 -36.72 -32.63 7.57
N ALA A 274 -37.50 -31.76 6.92
CA ALA A 274 -38.95 -31.73 7.00
C ALA A 274 -39.49 -31.71 8.44
N TYR A 275 -38.94 -30.81 9.26
CA TYR A 275 -39.29 -30.64 10.67
C TYR A 275 -40.78 -30.38 10.87
N THR A 276 -41.46 -31.34 11.48
CA THR A 276 -42.93 -31.39 11.53
C THR A 276 -43.37 -31.86 12.92
N LYS A 277 -44.04 -30.97 13.66
CA LYS A 277 -44.55 -31.26 15.02
C LYS A 277 -46.01 -31.69 15.08
N GLU A 278 -46.78 -31.42 14.03
CA GLU A 278 -48.23 -31.63 14.01
C GLU A 278 -48.68 -32.39 12.75
N ASN A 279 -49.72 -33.22 12.87
CA ASN A 279 -50.16 -34.12 11.80
C ASN A 279 -51.13 -33.46 10.80
N SER A 280 -50.63 -32.61 9.90
CA SER A 280 -51.42 -32.05 8.79
C SER A 280 -51.02 -32.62 7.43
N THR A 281 -51.85 -32.40 6.40
CA THR A 281 -51.50 -32.70 4.99
C THR A 281 -50.22 -31.98 4.57
N SER A 282 -50.05 -30.77 5.08
CA SER A 282 -48.95 -29.84 4.80
C SER A 282 -47.67 -30.29 5.50
N ALA A 283 -47.79 -30.81 6.72
CA ALA A 283 -46.69 -31.48 7.42
C ALA A 283 -46.22 -32.73 6.66
N ARG A 284 -47.15 -33.59 6.20
CA ARG A 284 -46.79 -34.75 5.36
C ARG A 284 -46.02 -34.35 4.10
N ASN A 285 -46.40 -33.24 3.49
CA ASN A 285 -45.80 -32.68 2.27
C ASN A 285 -44.63 -31.71 2.51
N THR A 286 -44.25 -31.44 3.76
CA THR A 286 -43.11 -30.57 4.09
C THR A 286 -41.81 -31.26 3.67
N PHE A 287 -40.91 -30.51 3.03
CA PHE A 287 -39.77 -31.03 2.28
C PHE A 287 -38.45 -30.43 2.75
N GLY A 288 -37.38 -31.23 2.74
CA GLY A 288 -36.03 -30.78 3.02
C GLY A 288 -35.04 -31.51 2.11
N GLN A 289 -34.25 -30.75 1.35
CA GLN A 289 -33.26 -31.30 0.42
C GLN A 289 -31.91 -30.63 0.56
N ILE A 290 -30.86 -31.46 0.58
CA ILE A 290 -29.48 -31.04 0.37
C ILE A 290 -28.95 -31.72 -0.90
N ILE A 291 -28.35 -30.95 -1.80
CA ILE A 291 -27.56 -31.44 -2.93
C ILE A 291 -26.11 -31.02 -2.71
N VAL A 292 -25.21 -31.99 -2.77
CA VAL A 292 -23.75 -31.85 -2.60
C VAL A 292 -23.09 -32.32 -3.88
N ASP A 293 -22.51 -31.41 -4.66
CA ASP A 293 -21.97 -31.69 -6.00
C ASP A 293 -20.48 -31.33 -6.08
N GLY A 294 -19.61 -32.31 -5.86
CA GLY A 294 -18.16 -32.09 -5.65
C GLY A 294 -17.78 -31.43 -4.30
N ALA A 295 -18.74 -30.85 -3.58
CA ALA A 295 -18.55 -30.13 -2.31
C ALA A 295 -18.46 -31.05 -1.06
N THR A 296 -18.24 -30.48 0.12
CA THR A 296 -18.21 -31.21 1.40
C THR A 296 -19.36 -30.82 2.33
N LEU A 297 -20.03 -31.84 2.87
CA LEU A 297 -21.06 -31.75 3.91
C LEU A 297 -20.56 -32.45 5.18
N CYS A 298 -20.58 -31.78 6.33
CA CYS A 298 -20.26 -32.36 7.63
C CYS A 298 -21.51 -32.30 8.51
N LEU A 299 -21.99 -33.43 9.02
CA LEU A 299 -23.18 -33.55 9.86
C LEU A 299 -22.84 -34.29 11.15
N ASN A 300 -23.26 -33.77 12.29
CA ASN A 300 -23.26 -34.56 13.52
C ASN A 300 -24.34 -35.65 13.48
N GLN A 301 -25.60 -35.24 13.38
CA GLN A 301 -26.77 -36.08 13.20
C GLN A 301 -27.78 -35.40 12.27
N ALA A 302 -28.67 -36.19 11.67
CA ALA A 302 -29.82 -35.64 10.96
C ALA A 302 -31.10 -36.41 11.34
N ASN A 303 -32.20 -35.70 11.58
CA ASN A 303 -33.50 -36.32 11.86
C ASN A 303 -34.56 -35.88 10.85
N VAL A 304 -35.50 -36.78 10.56
CA VAL A 304 -36.66 -36.53 9.70
C VAL A 304 -37.86 -36.25 10.59
N GLY A 305 -38.59 -35.17 10.33
CA GLY A 305 -39.72 -34.77 11.17
C GLY A 305 -40.84 -35.82 11.24
N GLN A 306 -41.56 -35.81 12.37
CA GLN A 306 -42.44 -36.90 12.80
C GLN A 306 -43.53 -37.27 11.78
N TYR A 307 -43.98 -36.33 10.95
CA TYR A 307 -45.10 -36.53 10.03
C TYR A 307 -44.73 -36.49 8.54
N SER A 308 -43.47 -36.19 8.17
CA SER A 308 -43.04 -36.26 6.77
C SER A 308 -43.11 -37.70 6.24
N VAL A 309 -43.66 -37.90 5.03
CA VAL A 309 -43.94 -39.25 4.49
C VAL A 309 -42.92 -39.80 3.51
N SER A 310 -42.15 -38.95 2.82
CA SER A 310 -40.95 -39.31 2.02
C SER A 310 -40.15 -38.07 1.57
N ASN A 311 -40.39 -36.91 2.20
CA ASN A 311 -40.01 -35.60 1.65
C ASN A 311 -38.66 -35.08 2.19
N ALA A 312 -37.83 -35.96 2.72
CA ALA A 312 -36.47 -35.65 3.17
C ALA A 312 -35.45 -36.32 2.23
N VAL A 313 -34.59 -35.52 1.60
CA VAL A 313 -33.68 -35.96 0.53
C VAL A 313 -32.26 -35.47 0.79
N ILE A 314 -31.28 -36.36 0.62
CA ILE A 314 -29.86 -35.98 0.52
C ILE A 314 -29.30 -36.58 -0.76
N CYS A 315 -28.65 -35.75 -1.57
CA CYS A 315 -27.99 -36.14 -2.82
C CYS A 315 -26.50 -35.75 -2.75
N VAL A 316 -25.59 -36.67 -3.07
CA VAL A 316 -24.14 -36.44 -3.09
C VAL A 316 -23.57 -36.97 -4.42
N PHE A 317 -22.88 -36.12 -5.17
CA PHE A 317 -22.50 -36.35 -6.57
C PHE A 317 -21.08 -35.88 -6.90
N ASN A 318 -20.52 -36.41 -8.00
CA ASN A 318 -19.33 -35.91 -8.70
C ASN A 318 -18.11 -35.63 -7.79
N GLY A 319 -17.75 -36.57 -6.91
CA GLY A 319 -16.64 -36.40 -5.95
C GLY A 319 -17.04 -35.73 -4.63
N GLY A 320 -18.32 -35.37 -4.46
CA GLY A 320 -18.84 -34.76 -3.24
C GLY A 320 -18.71 -35.65 -2.02
N LYS A 321 -18.58 -35.03 -0.84
CA LYS A 321 -18.26 -35.72 0.42
C LYS A 321 -19.33 -35.46 1.48
N MET A 322 -19.70 -36.47 2.26
CA MET A 322 -20.54 -36.35 3.45
C MET A 322 -19.87 -37.03 4.65
N TYR A 323 -19.59 -36.28 5.72
CA TYR A 323 -18.97 -36.77 6.96
C TYR A 323 -19.99 -36.84 8.10
N LEU A 324 -19.97 -37.94 8.86
CA LEU A 324 -20.97 -38.31 9.87
C LEU A 324 -20.35 -38.84 11.16
N THR A 325 -20.70 -38.24 12.31
CA THR A 325 -20.30 -38.73 13.64
C THR A 325 -21.39 -39.60 14.30
N ASN A 326 -22.68 -39.32 14.03
CA ASN A 326 -23.80 -40.04 14.60
C ASN A 326 -24.72 -40.63 13.52
N THR A 327 -26.05 -40.65 13.71
CA THR A 327 -27.02 -41.25 12.79
C THR A 327 -27.72 -40.23 11.90
N ILE A 328 -27.92 -40.57 10.62
CA ILE A 328 -28.97 -39.99 9.78
C ILE A 328 -30.22 -40.84 9.92
N ALA A 329 -31.30 -40.18 10.33
CA ALA A 329 -32.65 -40.71 10.41
C ALA A 329 -32.77 -41.92 11.36
N SER A 330 -33.98 -42.45 11.48
CA SER A 330 -34.26 -43.60 12.36
C SER A 330 -35.11 -44.64 11.65
N LYS A 331 -35.15 -45.87 12.18
CA LYS A 331 -36.01 -46.94 11.65
C LYS A 331 -37.49 -46.53 11.53
N SER A 332 -37.99 -45.70 12.45
CA SER A 332 -39.37 -45.20 12.48
C SER A 332 -39.59 -43.98 11.59
N LYS A 333 -38.52 -43.24 11.25
CA LYS A 333 -38.52 -42.05 10.38
C LYS A 333 -37.28 -42.07 9.49
N PRO A 334 -37.21 -42.94 8.47
CA PRO A 334 -36.09 -42.99 7.54
C PRO A 334 -36.06 -41.76 6.63
N LEU A 335 -34.89 -41.45 6.09
CA LEU A 335 -34.72 -40.49 5.00
C LEU A 335 -35.54 -40.97 3.79
N GLY A 336 -36.25 -40.07 3.10
CA GLY A 336 -37.07 -40.46 1.94
C GLY A 336 -36.23 -40.96 0.76
N ARG A 337 -35.10 -40.29 0.51
CA ARG A 337 -34.14 -40.65 -0.54
C ARG A 337 -32.71 -40.26 -0.16
N LEU A 338 -31.78 -41.20 -0.29
CA LEU A 338 -30.33 -40.96 -0.30
C LEU A 338 -29.84 -41.30 -1.70
N GLU A 339 -29.17 -40.37 -2.36
CA GLU A 339 -28.62 -40.57 -3.69
C GLU A 339 -27.12 -40.29 -3.70
N LEU A 340 -26.34 -41.24 -4.22
CA LEU A 340 -24.87 -41.23 -4.20
C LEU A 340 -24.33 -41.58 -5.59
N ALA A 341 -23.54 -40.70 -6.22
CA ALA A 341 -22.77 -41.04 -7.42
C ALA A 341 -21.35 -40.46 -7.37
N ASP A 342 -20.34 -41.32 -7.42
CA ASP A 342 -18.93 -40.96 -7.21
C ASP A 342 -18.72 -40.16 -5.90
N ALA A 343 -19.51 -40.46 -4.88
CA ALA A 343 -19.55 -39.77 -3.60
C ALA A 343 -18.60 -40.38 -2.57
N THR A 344 -18.16 -39.59 -1.59
CA THR A 344 -17.44 -40.08 -0.40
C THR A 344 -18.31 -39.94 0.85
N LEU A 345 -18.40 -40.98 1.68
CA LEU A 345 -19.19 -41.04 2.89
C LEU A 345 -18.31 -41.38 4.10
N GLY A 346 -17.89 -40.39 4.88
CA GLY A 346 -17.17 -40.60 6.13
C GLY A 346 -18.10 -40.96 7.29
N VAL A 347 -17.85 -42.05 8.01
CA VAL A 347 -18.66 -42.51 9.15
C VAL A 347 -17.84 -42.85 10.38
N GLU A 348 -18.30 -42.40 11.54
CA GLU A 348 -17.78 -42.80 12.85
C GLU A 348 -18.56 -44.01 13.40
N ILE A 349 -17.86 -45.09 13.78
CA ILE A 349 -18.47 -46.34 14.26
C ILE A 349 -18.39 -46.43 15.78
N LYS A 350 -19.55 -46.41 16.45
CA LYS A 350 -19.68 -46.45 17.93
C LYS A 350 -20.41 -47.70 18.45
N GLY A 351 -20.59 -48.71 17.61
CA GLY A 351 -21.36 -49.93 17.89
C GLY A 351 -21.92 -50.55 16.60
N THR A 352 -22.86 -51.48 16.73
CA THR A 352 -23.43 -52.26 15.62
C THR A 352 -24.72 -51.68 15.00
N ASN A 353 -25.18 -50.52 15.46
CA ASN A 353 -26.42 -49.89 14.98
C ASN A 353 -26.23 -49.20 13.61
N PRO A 354 -27.22 -49.28 12.69
CA PRO A 354 -27.19 -48.58 11.41
C PRO A 354 -26.99 -47.07 11.54
N LYS A 355 -26.07 -46.54 10.73
CA LYS A 355 -25.71 -45.12 10.68
C LYS A 355 -26.66 -44.31 9.81
N ILE A 356 -27.23 -44.90 8.77
CA ILE A 356 -28.21 -44.26 7.90
C ILE A 356 -29.43 -45.17 7.74
N TRP A 357 -30.62 -44.61 8.00
CA TRP A 357 -31.90 -45.23 7.63
C TRP A 357 -32.51 -44.48 6.45
N VAL A 358 -32.77 -45.18 5.35
CA VAL A 358 -33.34 -44.59 4.13
C VAL A 358 -34.44 -45.47 3.54
N THR A 359 -35.45 -44.87 2.91
CA THR A 359 -36.46 -45.59 2.13
C THR A 359 -35.87 -45.98 0.78
N ASN A 360 -35.46 -45.01 -0.04
CA ASN A 360 -34.89 -45.26 -1.36
C ASN A 360 -33.40 -44.89 -1.39
N LEU A 361 -32.53 -45.89 -1.45
CA LEU A 361 -31.11 -45.71 -1.73
C LEU A 361 -30.91 -45.74 -3.25
N VAL A 362 -30.29 -44.71 -3.81
CA VAL A 362 -30.01 -44.61 -5.24
C VAL A 362 -28.51 -44.48 -5.45
N THR A 363 -27.93 -45.34 -6.30
CA THR A 363 -26.48 -45.43 -6.51
C THR A 363 -26.11 -45.29 -7.99
N GLY A 364 -25.26 -44.33 -8.30
CA GLY A 364 -24.70 -44.08 -9.63
C GLY A 364 -23.18 -43.96 -9.61
N GLY A 365 -22.61 -43.50 -10.73
CA GLY A 365 -21.17 -43.30 -10.86
C GLY A 365 -20.36 -44.60 -10.98
N SER A 366 -19.04 -44.46 -10.94
CA SER A 366 -18.07 -45.55 -10.98
C SER A 366 -17.91 -46.22 -9.61
N ALA A 367 -17.70 -45.43 -8.55
CA ALA A 367 -17.57 -45.94 -7.19
C ALA A 367 -17.90 -44.89 -6.12
N ASN A 368 -18.76 -45.25 -5.17
CA ASN A 368 -19.02 -44.49 -3.96
C ASN A 368 -18.09 -45.00 -2.85
N THR A 369 -17.25 -44.13 -2.31
CA THR A 369 -16.30 -44.45 -1.24
C THR A 369 -16.97 -44.31 0.13
N ILE A 370 -16.78 -45.27 1.03
CA ILE A 370 -17.05 -45.09 2.46
C ILE A 370 -15.71 -44.96 3.19
N GLU A 371 -15.51 -43.87 3.91
CA GLU A 371 -14.37 -43.66 4.81
C GLU A 371 -14.83 -43.96 6.24
N ILE A 372 -14.01 -44.63 7.04
CA ILE A 372 -14.26 -44.78 8.48
C ILE A 372 -13.42 -43.71 9.18
N THR A 373 -14.05 -42.83 9.96
CA THR A 373 -13.35 -41.71 10.60
C THR A 373 -12.86 -42.04 12.01
N ALA A 374 -13.58 -42.89 12.74
CA ALA A 374 -13.11 -43.61 13.94
C ALA A 374 -13.97 -44.86 14.17
N ALA A 375 -13.51 -45.79 15.01
CA ALA A 375 -14.26 -47.00 15.33
C ALA A 375 -14.13 -47.43 16.80
N ALA A 376 -15.13 -48.16 17.31
CA ALA A 376 -15.11 -48.85 18.59
C ALA A 376 -14.51 -50.27 18.45
N THR A 377 -14.12 -50.87 19.58
CA THR A 377 -13.74 -52.28 19.65
C THR A 377 -14.89 -53.17 20.13
N PHE A 378 -14.79 -54.46 19.83
CA PHE A 378 -15.83 -55.45 20.03
C PHE A 378 -15.25 -56.69 20.72
N ASP A 379 -16.07 -57.44 21.46
CA ASP A 379 -15.58 -58.60 22.21
C ASP A 379 -15.29 -59.83 21.32
N VAL A 380 -15.94 -59.89 20.15
CA VAL A 380 -15.94 -61.03 19.22
C VAL A 380 -15.64 -60.53 17.80
N TYR A 381 -14.77 -61.24 17.08
CA TYR A 381 -14.46 -61.01 15.66
C TYR A 381 -14.70 -62.31 14.86
N PRO A 382 -15.13 -62.25 13.59
CA PRO A 382 -15.39 -61.05 12.79
C PRO A 382 -16.67 -60.30 13.21
N VAL A 383 -16.68 -58.98 13.04
CA VAL A 383 -17.83 -58.11 13.32
C VAL A 383 -18.48 -57.68 12.01
N VAL A 384 -19.82 -57.68 11.94
CA VAL A 384 -20.58 -57.15 10.81
C VAL A 384 -21.48 -56.01 11.29
N ILE A 385 -21.35 -54.84 10.66
CA ILE A 385 -22.02 -53.60 11.06
C ILE A 385 -22.79 -53.06 9.86
N PRO A 386 -24.13 -53.08 9.84
CA PRO A 386 -24.88 -52.36 8.82
C PRO A 386 -24.57 -50.87 8.91
N LEU A 387 -24.10 -50.25 7.82
CA LEU A 387 -23.87 -48.81 7.76
C LEU A 387 -25.11 -48.08 7.23
N ILE A 388 -25.65 -48.56 6.12
CA ILE A 388 -26.83 -48.00 5.46
C ILE A 388 -27.91 -49.07 5.41
N LYS A 389 -29.08 -48.83 6.02
CA LYS A 389 -30.29 -49.64 5.89
C LYS A 389 -31.25 -48.98 4.91
N TYR A 390 -31.67 -49.72 3.89
CA TYR A 390 -32.56 -49.26 2.83
C TYR A 390 -33.86 -50.08 2.75
N VAL A 391 -34.92 -49.53 2.15
CA VAL A 391 -36.15 -50.29 1.80
C VAL A 391 -36.12 -50.69 0.33
N SER A 392 -35.70 -49.80 -0.56
CA SER A 392 -35.41 -50.06 -1.96
C SER A 392 -34.01 -49.58 -2.32
N LEU A 393 -33.37 -50.28 -3.28
CA LEU A 393 -32.07 -49.94 -3.85
C LEU A 393 -32.25 -49.81 -5.37
N GLN A 394 -31.79 -48.71 -5.95
CA GLN A 394 -31.83 -48.44 -7.39
C GLN A 394 -30.43 -48.10 -7.89
N GLY A 395 -29.94 -48.82 -8.90
CA GLY A 395 -28.59 -48.63 -9.46
C GLY A 395 -27.65 -49.81 -9.23
N ASN A 396 -26.34 -49.57 -9.29
CA ASN A 396 -25.33 -50.62 -9.10
C ASN A 396 -25.16 -50.92 -7.61
N SER A 397 -25.50 -52.13 -7.21
CA SER A 397 -25.50 -52.56 -5.80
C SER A 397 -24.11 -52.93 -5.26
N ASN A 398 -23.09 -53.02 -6.13
CA ASN A 398 -21.70 -53.33 -5.79
C ASN A 398 -20.75 -52.13 -5.97
N ASN A 399 -21.27 -50.91 -6.16
CA ASN A 399 -20.43 -49.73 -6.40
C ASN A 399 -19.90 -49.05 -5.12
N PHE A 400 -19.89 -49.74 -3.98
CA PHE A 400 -19.31 -49.23 -2.74
C PHE A 400 -17.87 -49.74 -2.54
N VAL A 401 -16.93 -48.84 -2.28
CA VAL A 401 -15.53 -49.16 -1.97
C VAL A 401 -15.14 -48.58 -0.60
N LEU A 402 -14.25 -49.27 0.12
CA LEU A 402 -13.75 -48.78 1.40
C LEU A 402 -12.52 -47.90 1.15
N GLY A 403 -12.55 -46.66 1.67
CA GLY A 403 -11.48 -45.67 1.57
C GLY A 403 -10.57 -45.71 2.79
N LEU A 404 -10.42 -44.55 3.45
CA LEU A 404 -9.66 -44.44 4.69
C LEU A 404 -10.24 -45.35 5.78
N THR A 405 -9.36 -46.09 6.48
CA THR A 405 -9.70 -46.96 7.60
C THR A 405 -8.82 -46.64 8.82
N PRO A 406 -9.39 -46.47 10.02
CA PRO A 406 -8.61 -46.31 11.24
C PRO A 406 -7.86 -47.61 11.57
N PRO A 407 -6.72 -47.54 12.27
CA PRO A 407 -5.93 -48.72 12.60
C PRO A 407 -6.71 -49.83 13.32
N ASN A 408 -7.76 -49.51 14.08
CA ASN A 408 -8.51 -50.45 14.92
C ASN A 408 -9.65 -51.22 14.23
N VAL A 409 -9.72 -51.16 12.90
CA VAL A 409 -10.57 -52.05 12.08
C VAL A 409 -9.72 -52.83 11.05
N PRO A 410 -8.74 -53.65 11.50
CA PRO A 410 -7.73 -54.24 10.62
C PRO A 410 -8.32 -55.20 9.58
N GLY A 411 -8.05 -54.92 8.30
CA GLY A 411 -8.51 -55.72 7.16
C GLY A 411 -10.00 -55.57 6.84
N ALA A 412 -10.67 -54.51 7.32
CA ALA A 412 -12.09 -54.32 7.09
C ALA A 412 -12.44 -54.18 5.60
N TYR A 413 -13.66 -54.58 5.23
CA TYR A 413 -14.20 -54.48 3.87
C TYR A 413 -15.71 -54.23 3.88
N LEU A 414 -16.25 -53.74 2.76
CA LEU A 414 -17.69 -53.52 2.59
C LEU A 414 -18.34 -54.69 1.84
N THR A 415 -19.59 -55.00 2.17
CA THR A 415 -20.43 -55.92 1.42
C THR A 415 -21.85 -55.40 1.33
N ASN A 416 -22.50 -55.60 0.18
CA ASN A 416 -23.94 -55.40 0.07
C ASN A 416 -24.65 -56.68 0.50
N ASN A 417 -25.65 -56.56 1.38
CA ASN A 417 -26.40 -57.65 1.97
C ASN A 417 -27.89 -57.53 1.61
N PRO A 418 -28.33 -58.07 0.45
CA PRO A 418 -29.72 -57.96 -0.01
C PRO A 418 -30.72 -58.58 0.97
N ASN A 419 -30.33 -59.64 1.69
CA ASN A 419 -31.21 -60.38 2.60
C ASN A 419 -31.65 -59.55 3.81
N THR A 420 -30.85 -58.56 4.22
CA THR A 420 -31.20 -57.64 5.32
C THR A 420 -31.34 -56.19 4.87
N SER A 421 -31.31 -55.95 3.55
CA SER A 421 -31.37 -54.64 2.91
C SER A 421 -30.38 -53.61 3.49
N SER A 422 -29.09 -53.95 3.51
CA SER A 422 -28.04 -53.01 3.93
C SER A 422 -26.73 -53.11 3.17
N ILE A 423 -25.99 -52.01 3.21
CA ILE A 423 -24.55 -51.99 2.98
C ILE A 423 -23.88 -52.19 4.34
N ASP A 424 -23.16 -53.29 4.49
CA ASP A 424 -22.53 -53.75 5.73
C ASP A 424 -21.01 -53.55 5.68
N LEU A 425 -20.43 -53.09 6.78
CA LEU A 425 -19.00 -53.11 7.05
C LEU A 425 -18.66 -54.40 7.79
N VAL A 426 -17.69 -55.16 7.28
CA VAL A 426 -17.13 -56.35 7.94
C VAL A 426 -15.74 -56.02 8.46
N ILE A 427 -15.49 -56.29 9.74
CA ILE A 427 -14.18 -56.16 10.39
C ILE A 427 -13.71 -57.58 10.72
N PRO A 428 -12.79 -58.17 9.95
CA PRO A 428 -12.48 -59.59 10.06
C PRO A 428 -11.53 -59.93 11.22
N ASN A 429 -10.61 -59.03 11.57
CA ASN A 429 -9.54 -59.29 12.52
C ASN A 429 -9.68 -58.50 13.82
N ASP A 430 -9.15 -59.08 14.90
CA ASP A 430 -9.16 -58.52 16.26
C ASP A 430 -8.02 -57.49 16.44
N PRO A 431 -8.30 -56.27 16.95
CA PRO A 431 -7.28 -55.26 17.23
C PRO A 431 -6.53 -55.46 18.56
N ARG A 432 -6.87 -56.47 19.36
CA ARG A 432 -6.17 -56.82 20.61
C ARG A 432 -4.76 -57.39 20.35
N PRO A 433 -3.84 -57.41 21.35
CA PRO A 433 -2.49 -57.90 21.17
C PRO A 433 -2.46 -59.43 21.04
N VAL A 434 -1.72 -59.93 20.07
CA VAL A 434 -1.45 -61.35 19.82
C VAL A 434 0.05 -61.55 19.74
N ILE A 435 0.62 -62.46 20.52
CA ILE A 435 2.07 -62.71 20.52
C ILE A 435 2.46 -63.54 19.30
N THR A 436 3.23 -62.93 18.40
CA THR A 436 3.63 -63.50 17.10
C THR A 436 5.08 -63.99 17.11
N THR A 437 5.94 -63.47 17.98
CA THR A 437 7.27 -64.03 18.23
C THR A 437 7.54 -64.01 19.72
N GLN A 438 7.78 -65.20 20.26
CA GLN A 438 8.13 -65.39 21.66
C GLN A 438 9.55 -64.84 21.93
N PRO A 439 9.85 -64.40 23.15
CA PRO A 439 11.19 -63.93 23.47
C PRO A 439 12.23 -65.05 23.33
N SER A 440 13.49 -64.66 23.13
CA SER A 440 14.64 -65.57 23.02
C SER A 440 15.58 -65.35 24.20
N GLY A 441 16.26 -66.41 24.65
CA GLY A 441 17.22 -66.31 25.74
C GLY A 441 18.50 -65.55 25.39
N PHE A 442 19.24 -65.08 26.40
CA PHE A 442 20.42 -64.22 26.23
C PHE A 442 21.69 -64.82 26.85
N ALA A 443 22.83 -64.55 26.20
CA ALA A 443 24.17 -64.77 26.76
C ALA A 443 25.10 -63.58 26.42
N GLY A 444 25.77 -63.00 27.41
CA GLY A 444 26.65 -61.84 27.24
C GLY A 444 27.48 -61.53 28.50
N PRO A 445 28.25 -60.43 28.53
CA PRO A 445 29.20 -60.21 29.61
C PRO A 445 28.65 -59.82 31.00
N VAL A 446 29.43 -59.99 32.08
CA VAL A 446 29.18 -59.31 33.37
C VAL A 446 29.25 -57.80 33.13
N GLY A 447 28.23 -57.08 33.61
CA GLY A 447 28.01 -55.69 33.26
C GLY A 447 27.21 -55.50 31.96
N SER A 448 26.82 -56.58 31.26
CA SER A 448 25.97 -56.49 30.07
C SER A 448 24.67 -55.77 30.33
N THR A 449 24.14 -55.23 29.25
CA THR A 449 22.70 -55.07 29.15
C THR A 449 22.11 -56.35 28.55
N VAL A 450 21.41 -57.16 29.37
CA VAL A 450 20.56 -58.27 28.89
C VAL A 450 19.34 -57.64 28.24
N VAL A 451 18.96 -58.13 27.06
CA VAL A 451 17.83 -57.61 26.29
C VAL A 451 16.95 -58.79 25.89
N LEU A 452 15.80 -58.97 26.57
CA LEU A 452 14.79 -59.96 26.20
C LEU A 452 13.63 -59.23 25.52
N SER A 453 13.42 -59.46 24.22
CA SER A 453 12.36 -58.81 23.44
C SER A 453 11.28 -59.80 22.99
N VAL A 454 10.02 -59.40 23.08
CA VAL A 454 8.87 -60.12 22.50
C VAL A 454 8.37 -59.36 21.27
N ILE A 455 7.82 -60.06 20.27
CA ILE A 455 7.05 -59.43 19.20
C ILE A 455 5.59 -59.85 19.37
N ALA A 456 4.72 -58.85 19.43
CA ALA A 456 3.28 -59.03 19.36
C ALA A 456 2.71 -58.15 18.25
N ALA A 457 1.76 -58.70 17.51
CA ALA A 457 0.92 -57.96 16.59
C ALA A 457 -0.39 -57.62 17.30
N GLY A 458 -0.70 -56.33 17.36
CA GLY A 458 -1.97 -55.79 17.82
C GLY A 458 -2.11 -54.40 17.23
N VAL A 459 -3.26 -53.77 17.39
CA VAL A 459 -3.43 -52.40 16.91
C VAL A 459 -2.94 -51.41 17.97
N GLY A 460 -2.18 -50.41 17.51
CA GLY A 460 -1.71 -49.30 18.33
C GLY A 460 -0.50 -49.66 19.19
N GLU A 461 -0.09 -48.72 20.04
CA GLU A 461 0.98 -48.98 21.00
C GLU A 461 0.58 -50.06 22.00
N LEU A 462 1.50 -51.00 22.21
CA LEU A 462 1.34 -52.06 23.17
C LEU A 462 2.04 -51.66 24.48
N SER A 463 1.40 -51.90 25.62
CA SER A 463 1.96 -51.76 26.97
C SER A 463 2.29 -53.13 27.54
N TYR A 464 3.37 -53.29 28.29
CA TYR A 464 3.87 -54.61 28.68
C TYR A 464 4.04 -54.70 30.21
N GLN A 465 4.29 -55.90 30.73
CA GLN A 465 4.70 -56.18 32.11
C GLN A 465 5.48 -57.50 32.17
N TRP A 466 6.76 -57.44 32.51
CA TRP A 466 7.67 -58.58 32.62
C TRP A 466 7.68 -59.19 34.03
N TYR A 467 8.06 -60.46 34.08
CA TYR A 467 8.10 -61.29 35.27
C TYR A 467 9.40 -62.11 35.28
N LYS A 468 10.03 -62.28 36.46
CA LYS A 468 11.15 -63.21 36.72
C LYS A 468 10.65 -64.25 37.70
N ASN A 469 10.75 -65.53 37.35
CA ASN A 469 10.27 -66.65 38.17
C ASN A 469 8.85 -66.40 38.73
N ASP A 470 7.92 -66.07 37.83
CA ASP A 470 6.51 -65.73 38.09
C ASP A 470 6.22 -64.52 39.01
N THR A 471 7.23 -63.82 39.49
CA THR A 471 7.07 -62.55 40.23
C THR A 471 7.11 -61.37 39.25
N PRO A 472 6.16 -60.41 39.28
CA PRO A 472 6.22 -59.22 38.43
C PRO A 472 7.49 -58.45 38.76
N LEU A 473 8.30 -58.18 37.75
CA LEU A 473 9.45 -57.33 37.89
C LEU A 473 8.98 -55.88 37.96
N VAL A 474 9.60 -55.12 38.85
CA VAL A 474 9.49 -53.66 38.88
C VAL A 474 10.81 -53.08 38.42
N ASP A 475 10.76 -51.97 37.69
CA ASP A 475 11.97 -51.21 37.37
C ASP A 475 12.64 -50.77 38.68
N GLY A 476 13.91 -51.16 38.85
CA GLY A 476 14.61 -51.02 40.12
C GLY A 476 15.92 -51.79 40.17
N GLY A 477 16.89 -51.24 40.90
CA GLY A 477 18.26 -51.77 40.91
C GLY A 477 18.86 -51.70 39.52
N ASN A 478 19.12 -52.87 38.92
CA ASN A 478 19.71 -53.00 37.60
C ASN A 478 18.72 -53.53 36.53
N VAL A 479 17.46 -53.76 36.89
CA VAL A 479 16.40 -54.20 35.96
C VAL A 479 15.57 -52.99 35.53
N SER A 480 15.35 -52.83 34.22
CA SER A 480 14.57 -51.74 33.62
C SER A 480 13.79 -52.19 32.39
N GLY A 481 12.83 -51.37 31.93
CA GLY A 481 11.99 -51.73 30.79
C GLY A 481 11.03 -52.88 31.08
N THR A 482 10.75 -53.15 32.37
CA THR A 482 9.81 -54.17 32.83
C THR A 482 8.40 -53.93 32.32
N THR A 483 8.08 -52.74 31.81
CA THR A 483 6.77 -52.42 31.19
C THR A 483 6.83 -52.18 29.67
N THR A 484 7.94 -52.54 29.01
CA THR A 484 8.13 -52.36 27.55
C THR A 484 8.18 -53.70 26.80
N SER A 485 8.23 -53.66 25.45
CA SER A 485 8.42 -54.86 24.62
C SER A 485 9.73 -55.62 24.90
N THR A 486 10.63 -54.99 25.66
CA THR A 486 12.03 -55.36 25.77
C THR A 486 12.52 -55.19 27.21
N LEU A 487 12.55 -56.28 27.97
CA LEU A 487 13.15 -56.27 29.31
C LEU A 487 14.65 -56.05 29.18
N THR A 488 15.15 -55.08 29.94
CA THR A 488 16.51 -54.58 29.86
C THR A 488 17.17 -54.72 31.23
N ILE A 489 18.03 -55.73 31.43
CA ILE A 489 18.79 -55.87 32.67
C ILE A 489 20.16 -55.24 32.46
N LEU A 490 20.31 -54.00 32.90
CA LEU A 490 21.55 -53.22 32.86
C LEU A 490 22.57 -53.78 33.83
N ASN A 491 23.86 -53.51 33.59
CA ASN A 491 24.98 -53.93 34.44
C ASN A 491 24.82 -55.37 34.98
N ALA A 492 24.36 -56.30 34.13
CA ALA A 492 23.85 -57.58 34.57
C ALA A 492 24.94 -58.38 35.30
N GLN A 493 24.58 -58.87 36.48
CA GLN A 493 25.43 -59.67 37.35
C GLN A 493 25.02 -61.15 37.23
N LEU A 494 25.77 -62.02 37.89
CA LEU A 494 25.53 -63.47 37.78
C LEU A 494 24.13 -63.88 38.30
N GLU A 495 23.58 -63.12 39.26
CA GLU A 495 22.24 -63.26 39.86
C GLU A 495 21.07 -62.86 38.95
N ASP A 496 21.34 -62.25 37.80
CA ASP A 496 20.33 -61.95 36.77
C ASP A 496 19.97 -63.15 35.90
N SER A 497 20.74 -64.24 36.02
CA SER A 497 20.41 -65.53 35.42
C SER A 497 19.10 -66.07 36.02
N GLY A 498 18.13 -66.43 35.17
CA GLY A 498 16.79 -66.85 35.61
C GLY A 498 15.81 -67.08 34.45
N ILE A 499 14.55 -67.37 34.78
CA ILE A 499 13.46 -67.56 33.80
C ILE A 499 12.56 -66.32 33.77
N TYR A 500 12.25 -65.82 32.57
CA TYR A 500 11.54 -64.57 32.33
C TYR A 500 10.36 -64.74 31.36
N LYS A 501 9.25 -64.03 31.58
CA LYS A 501 8.07 -63.97 30.69
C LYS A 501 7.42 -62.57 30.71
N VAL A 502 6.52 -62.28 29.77
CA VAL A 502 5.85 -60.97 29.64
C VAL A 502 4.35 -61.07 29.40
N VAL A 503 3.59 -60.20 30.06
CA VAL A 503 2.18 -59.89 29.77
C VAL A 503 2.15 -58.63 28.90
N ILE A 504 1.34 -58.64 27.86
CA ILE A 504 1.21 -57.55 26.88
C ILE A 504 -0.24 -57.08 26.87
N SER A 505 -0.44 -55.81 26.67
CA SER A 505 -1.73 -55.13 26.66
C SER A 505 -1.74 -54.04 25.58
N ASN A 506 -2.93 -53.59 25.19
CA ASN A 506 -3.12 -52.29 24.51
C ASN A 506 -4.42 -51.68 25.03
N SER A 507 -4.85 -50.57 24.44
CA SER A 507 -6.15 -49.93 24.72
C SER A 507 -7.38 -50.82 24.47
N TYR A 508 -7.19 -52.04 23.95
CA TYR A 508 -8.26 -52.95 23.51
C TYR A 508 -8.27 -54.32 24.22
N GLY A 509 -7.15 -54.80 24.80
CA GLY A 509 -7.08 -56.12 25.47
C GLY A 509 -5.67 -56.59 25.85
N THR A 510 -5.48 -57.87 26.23
CA THR A 510 -4.20 -58.42 26.76
C THR A 510 -3.83 -59.84 26.29
N ALA A 511 -2.53 -60.18 26.23
CA ALA A 511 -1.96 -61.50 25.94
C ALA A 511 -0.71 -61.83 26.80
N VAL A 512 -0.25 -63.09 26.87
CA VAL A 512 0.86 -63.54 27.75
C VAL A 512 1.85 -64.47 27.04
N SER A 513 3.16 -64.28 27.23
CA SER A 513 4.24 -65.02 26.54
C SER A 513 4.59 -66.37 27.18
N ILE A 514 5.37 -67.18 26.45
CA ILE A 514 6.10 -68.31 27.04
C ILE A 514 7.32 -67.82 27.86
N PRO A 515 7.87 -68.63 28.79
CA PRO A 515 9.06 -68.28 29.58
C PRO A 515 10.41 -68.65 28.92
N VAL A 516 11.48 -67.87 29.13
CA VAL A 516 12.85 -68.07 28.57
C VAL A 516 14.00 -67.72 29.54
N SER A 517 15.24 -68.13 29.23
CA SER A 517 16.41 -68.06 30.13
C SER A 517 17.50 -67.01 29.78
N VAL A 518 18.30 -66.58 30.78
CA VAL A 518 19.39 -65.58 30.67
C VAL A 518 20.69 -66.09 31.33
N THR A 519 21.87 -65.75 30.78
CA THR A 519 23.22 -66.14 31.27
C THR A 519 24.27 -65.02 31.09
N ILE A 520 25.23 -64.87 32.02
CA ILE A 520 26.18 -63.73 32.11
C ILE A 520 27.64 -64.19 32.45
N SER A 521 28.72 -63.62 31.87
CA SER A 521 30.14 -64.06 32.07
C SER A 521 31.20 -62.96 31.76
N THR A 522 32.45 -62.92 32.23
CA THR A 522 33.34 -61.74 31.94
C THR A 522 33.97 -61.72 30.52
N GLY A 523 33.81 -60.67 29.67
CA GLY A 523 34.66 -60.56 28.44
C GLY A 523 34.46 -59.57 27.25
N TYR A 524 33.69 -58.46 27.24
CA TYR A 524 33.52 -57.58 26.03
C TYR A 524 33.62 -56.05 26.34
N VAL A 525 33.68 -55.15 25.33
CA VAL A 525 33.98 -53.68 25.49
C VAL A 525 33.06 -52.71 24.67
N PRO A 526 32.37 -51.72 25.27
CA PRO A 526 31.33 -50.89 24.63
C PRO A 526 31.83 -49.82 23.63
N PRO A 527 30.94 -49.17 22.85
CA PRO A 527 31.29 -48.10 21.91
C PRO A 527 31.53 -46.72 22.56
N THR A 528 32.15 -45.80 21.83
CA THR A 528 32.29 -44.38 22.22
C THR A 528 32.20 -43.46 20.99
N ILE A 529 31.50 -42.32 21.09
CA ILE A 529 31.37 -41.29 20.01
C ILE A 529 31.89 -39.94 20.48
N THR A 530 32.67 -39.23 19.66
CA THR A 530 33.11 -37.83 19.90
C THR A 530 33.04 -36.97 18.64
N GLY A 531 32.99 -35.64 18.80
CA GLY A 531 33.24 -34.65 17.71
C GLY A 531 32.04 -33.91 17.11
N LEU A 532 30.81 -34.19 17.55
CA LEU A 532 29.60 -33.56 17.00
C LEU A 532 29.35 -32.15 17.56
N SER A 533 28.84 -31.22 16.73
CA SER A 533 28.47 -29.86 17.13
C SER A 533 27.34 -29.29 16.27
N ASP A 534 26.58 -28.33 16.83
CA ASP A 534 25.51 -27.60 16.13
C ASP A 534 26.00 -26.94 14.83
N GLN A 535 25.10 -26.81 13.85
CA GLN A 535 25.35 -26.20 12.55
C GLN A 535 24.31 -25.11 12.26
N VAL A 536 24.76 -24.00 11.69
CA VAL A 536 23.90 -22.90 11.24
C VAL A 536 24.26 -22.59 9.80
N VAL A 537 23.29 -22.64 8.90
CA VAL A 537 23.49 -22.45 7.46
C VAL A 537 22.47 -21.49 6.87
N LEU A 538 22.82 -20.82 5.78
CA LEU A 538 21.84 -20.09 4.97
C LEU A 538 21.03 -21.05 4.10
N GLN A 539 19.79 -20.70 3.77
CA GLN A 539 18.98 -21.47 2.82
C GLN A 539 19.74 -21.70 1.50
N GLY A 540 19.73 -22.95 1.04
CA GLY A 540 20.47 -23.41 -0.15
C GLY A 540 21.94 -23.76 0.09
N GLN A 541 22.50 -23.57 1.28
CA GLN A 541 23.85 -24.01 1.62
C GLN A 541 23.90 -25.48 2.09
N THR A 542 25.11 -26.01 2.23
CA THR A 542 25.36 -27.40 2.66
C THR A 542 25.75 -27.44 4.14
N ALA A 543 25.07 -28.26 4.94
CA ALA A 543 25.47 -28.59 6.31
C ALA A 543 26.27 -29.89 6.35
N THR A 544 27.24 -30.00 7.26
CA THR A 544 28.04 -31.24 7.43
C THR A 544 28.26 -31.55 8.91
N PHE A 545 27.94 -32.77 9.30
CA PHE A 545 28.15 -33.30 10.65
C PHE A 545 29.18 -34.43 10.58
N THR A 546 30.19 -34.44 11.46
CA THR A 546 31.25 -35.47 11.50
C THR A 546 31.51 -35.95 12.92
N VAL A 547 31.76 -37.25 13.10
CA VAL A 547 32.07 -37.87 14.40
C VAL A 547 33.19 -38.93 14.31
N SER A 548 33.71 -39.38 15.44
CA SER A 548 34.67 -40.50 15.55
C SER A 548 34.12 -41.59 16.48
N VAL A 549 34.35 -42.87 16.15
CA VAL A 549 33.72 -44.05 16.81
C VAL A 549 34.70 -45.20 17.07
N THR A 550 34.66 -45.83 18.25
CA THR A 550 35.49 -47.00 18.67
C THR A 550 34.67 -48.04 19.47
N GLY A 551 35.13 -49.31 19.62
CA GLY A 551 34.52 -50.37 20.48
C GLY A 551 34.92 -51.83 20.13
N VAL A 552 34.66 -52.83 20.99
CA VAL A 552 34.91 -54.28 20.72
C VAL A 552 33.71 -55.19 21.11
N PRO A 553 33.04 -55.88 20.16
CA PRO A 553 33.31 -55.92 18.71
C PRO A 553 33.13 -54.56 18.01
N THR A 554 33.55 -54.46 16.75
CA THR A 554 33.45 -53.21 15.97
C THR A 554 32.02 -52.68 15.93
N PRO A 555 31.75 -51.40 16.29
CA PRO A 555 30.40 -50.86 16.28
C PRO A 555 29.84 -50.55 14.88
N TRP A 556 28.51 -50.66 14.75
CA TRP A 556 27.73 -50.21 13.59
C TRP A 556 27.13 -48.82 13.83
N ILE A 557 27.06 -47.95 12.81
CA ILE A 557 26.68 -46.52 12.90
C ILE A 557 25.39 -46.24 12.13
N GLN A 558 24.55 -45.32 12.64
CA GLN A 558 23.35 -44.79 11.94
C GLN A 558 23.04 -43.34 12.35
N TRP A 559 22.67 -42.49 11.38
CA TRP A 559 22.20 -41.12 11.59
C TRP A 559 20.67 -40.98 11.56
N TYR A 560 20.15 -39.96 12.22
CA TYR A 560 18.72 -39.65 12.37
C TYR A 560 18.47 -38.14 12.19
N LYS A 561 17.28 -37.77 11.69
CA LYS A 561 16.73 -36.40 11.61
C LYS A 561 15.43 -36.36 12.39
N ASN A 562 15.31 -35.50 13.40
CA ASN A 562 14.16 -35.42 14.32
C ASN A 562 13.72 -36.80 14.86
N GLY A 563 14.69 -37.67 15.17
CA GLY A 563 14.45 -39.04 15.67
C GLY A 563 14.11 -40.10 14.61
N LEU A 564 13.94 -39.73 13.33
CA LEU A 564 13.72 -40.67 12.23
C LEU A 564 15.03 -41.06 11.53
N PRO A 565 15.29 -42.34 11.24
CA PRO A 565 16.55 -42.78 10.64
C PRO A 565 16.71 -42.28 9.20
N ILE A 566 17.89 -41.73 8.90
CA ILE A 566 18.25 -41.30 7.54
C ILE A 566 18.76 -42.53 6.77
N ALA A 567 17.99 -42.99 5.78
CA ALA A 567 18.29 -44.19 5.02
C ALA A 567 19.70 -44.11 4.38
N GLY A 568 20.52 -45.13 4.61
CA GLY A 568 21.89 -45.23 4.07
C GLY A 568 22.95 -44.40 4.78
N ALA A 569 22.59 -43.52 5.73
CA ALA A 569 23.55 -42.72 6.49
C ALA A 569 24.16 -43.53 7.65
N ASN A 570 25.15 -44.37 7.32
CA ASN A 570 25.85 -45.27 8.25
C ASN A 570 27.37 -44.99 8.35
N SER A 571 27.81 -43.83 7.86
CA SER A 571 29.19 -43.35 7.90
C SER A 571 29.44 -42.44 9.11
N THR A 572 30.70 -42.15 9.43
CA THR A 572 31.10 -41.16 10.43
C THR A 572 30.82 -39.71 10.04
N THR A 573 30.42 -39.44 8.79
CA THR A 573 30.04 -38.11 8.29
C THR A 573 28.66 -38.16 7.63
N LEU A 574 27.82 -37.17 7.94
CA LEU A 574 26.54 -36.86 7.29
C LEU A 574 26.65 -35.50 6.59
N VAL A 575 26.25 -35.43 5.32
CA VAL A 575 26.23 -34.19 4.53
C VAL A 575 24.81 -33.94 4.04
N ILE A 576 24.34 -32.70 4.18
CA ILE A 576 22.99 -32.27 3.81
C ILE A 576 23.13 -31.11 2.82
N TYR A 577 22.82 -31.38 1.56
CA TYR A 577 22.98 -30.41 0.48
C TYR A 577 21.73 -29.55 0.33
N ASN A 578 21.92 -28.28 -0.02
CA ASN A 578 20.83 -27.36 -0.39
C ASN A 578 19.73 -27.24 0.69
N CYS A 579 20.11 -27.03 1.96
CA CYS A 579 19.19 -27.03 3.10
C CYS A 579 18.05 -26.01 2.91
N GLN A 580 16.80 -26.45 3.07
CA GLN A 580 15.62 -25.58 2.92
C GLN A 580 14.93 -25.29 4.27
N TYR A 581 14.38 -24.09 4.43
CA TYR A 581 13.45 -23.78 5.52
C TYR A 581 12.00 -23.97 5.05
N PRO A 582 11.11 -24.62 5.82
CA PRO A 582 11.34 -25.20 7.16
C PRO A 582 11.89 -26.62 7.15
N ASP A 583 11.97 -27.28 5.98
CA ASP A 583 12.09 -28.74 5.89
C ASP A 583 13.37 -29.33 6.52
N ASP A 584 14.51 -28.63 6.49
CA ASP A 584 15.81 -29.09 7.02
C ASP A 584 16.20 -28.50 8.38
N GLU A 585 15.44 -27.56 8.93
CA GLU A 585 15.63 -27.06 10.30
C GLU A 585 15.22 -28.15 11.30
N ALA A 586 16.20 -28.83 11.90
CA ALA A 586 15.98 -30.10 12.59
C ALA A 586 17.12 -30.46 13.57
N VAL A 587 16.84 -31.39 14.48
CA VAL A 587 17.84 -32.05 15.32
C VAL A 587 18.38 -33.27 14.59
N TYR A 588 19.70 -33.35 14.43
CA TYR A 588 20.41 -34.48 13.82
C TYR A 588 21.18 -35.25 14.90
N SER A 589 21.05 -36.57 14.90
CA SER A 589 21.74 -37.42 15.88
C SER A 589 22.36 -38.65 15.24
N VAL A 590 23.41 -39.17 15.87
CA VAL A 590 24.15 -40.35 15.44
C VAL A 590 24.20 -41.36 16.57
N VAL A 591 24.07 -42.65 16.24
CA VAL A 591 24.08 -43.78 17.16
C VAL A 591 25.12 -44.79 16.68
N ALA A 592 25.90 -45.35 17.61
CA ALA A 592 26.88 -46.41 17.36
C ALA A 592 26.71 -47.58 18.34
N THR A 593 26.66 -48.81 17.83
CA THR A 593 26.20 -49.99 18.59
C THR A 593 27.12 -51.21 18.38
N ASN A 594 27.48 -51.91 19.46
CA ASN A 594 28.11 -53.24 19.43
C ASN A 594 27.52 -54.19 20.50
N LEU A 595 28.03 -55.43 20.59
CA LEU A 595 27.54 -56.44 21.56
C LEU A 595 27.79 -56.10 23.05
N ALA A 596 28.53 -55.03 23.34
CA ALA A 596 28.88 -54.60 24.69
C ALA A 596 28.24 -53.26 25.10
N GLY A 597 27.63 -52.53 24.17
CA GLY A 597 26.91 -51.29 24.47
C GLY A 597 26.52 -50.46 23.26
N VAL A 598 25.98 -49.27 23.54
CA VAL A 598 25.57 -48.24 22.57
C VAL A 598 26.09 -46.89 23.04
N ALA A 599 26.47 -46.02 22.10
CA ALA A 599 26.73 -44.61 22.33
C ALA A 599 25.94 -43.76 21.32
N SER A 600 25.54 -42.55 21.72
CA SER A 600 24.84 -41.61 20.84
C SER A 600 25.28 -40.16 21.10
N ASN A 601 25.13 -39.30 20.09
CA ASN A 601 25.37 -37.86 20.20
C ASN A 601 24.40 -37.10 19.27
N TYR A 602 24.12 -35.82 19.55
CA TYR A 602 23.22 -34.99 18.74
C TYR A 602 23.74 -33.56 18.52
N ALA A 603 23.19 -32.90 17.51
CA ALA A 603 23.39 -31.50 17.18
C ALA A 603 22.16 -30.95 16.45
N THR A 604 21.99 -29.64 16.42
CA THR A 604 20.92 -28.93 15.72
C THR A 604 21.39 -28.36 14.39
N LEU A 605 20.47 -28.26 13.43
CA LEU A 605 20.63 -27.49 12.20
C LEU A 605 19.62 -26.34 12.21
N THR A 606 20.10 -25.09 12.19
CA THR A 606 19.28 -23.90 11.95
C THR A 606 19.46 -23.45 10.50
N VAL A 607 18.36 -23.19 9.79
CA VAL A 607 18.36 -22.76 8.38
C VAL A 607 17.85 -21.33 8.28
N ILE A 608 18.77 -20.39 8.06
CA ILE A 608 18.45 -18.96 8.02
C ILE A 608 18.08 -18.53 6.59
N VAL A 609 16.98 -17.82 6.45
CA VAL A 609 16.50 -17.18 5.22
C VAL A 609 16.78 -15.66 5.30
N PRO A 610 17.76 -15.13 4.53
CA PRO A 610 18.08 -13.70 4.54
C PRO A 610 16.90 -12.82 4.10
N PRO A 611 16.78 -11.57 4.60
CA PRO A 611 15.61 -10.75 4.34
C PRO A 611 15.55 -10.28 2.88
N THR A 612 14.44 -10.59 2.21
CA THR A 612 14.19 -10.26 0.81
C THR A 612 12.93 -9.40 0.70
N ILE A 613 13.04 -8.20 0.14
CA ILE A 613 11.90 -7.27 0.03
C ILE A 613 10.98 -7.72 -1.10
N ILE A 614 9.70 -7.95 -0.79
CA ILE A 614 8.64 -8.32 -1.73
C ILE A 614 7.99 -7.06 -2.33
N SER A 615 7.82 -6.00 -1.52
CA SER A 615 7.28 -4.72 -1.98
C SER A 615 8.03 -3.55 -1.35
N GLN A 616 8.51 -2.65 -2.20
CA GLN A 616 9.25 -1.44 -1.83
C GLN A 616 8.31 -0.32 -1.34
N PRO A 617 8.81 0.65 -0.54
CA PRO A 617 8.03 1.80 -0.14
C PRO A 617 7.84 2.77 -1.31
N SER A 618 6.62 3.24 -1.51
CA SER A 618 6.31 4.20 -2.59
C SER A 618 6.63 5.63 -2.18
N SER A 619 7.10 6.45 -3.13
CA SER A 619 7.21 7.91 -2.95
C SER A 619 5.81 8.53 -2.83
N VAL A 620 5.66 9.56 -1.98
CA VAL A 620 4.35 10.17 -1.66
C VAL A 620 4.44 11.70 -1.71
N THR A 621 3.47 12.35 -2.36
CA THR A 621 3.24 13.80 -2.25
C THR A 621 1.95 14.03 -1.46
N LEU A 622 2.02 14.83 -0.39
CA LEU A 622 0.88 15.11 0.47
C LEU A 622 0.90 16.56 1.02
N PRO A 623 -0.26 17.20 1.27
CA PRO A 623 -0.31 18.54 1.84
C PRO A 623 0.15 18.58 3.31
N VAL A 624 0.63 19.74 3.76
CA VAL A 624 0.80 20.04 5.20
C VAL A 624 -0.48 19.66 5.97
N GLY A 625 -0.32 18.95 7.08
CA GLY A 625 -1.42 18.41 7.89
C GLY A 625 -1.90 17.01 7.50
N GLY A 626 -1.52 16.48 6.32
CA GLY A 626 -1.83 15.11 5.92
C GLY A 626 -1.11 14.03 6.76
N THR A 627 -1.46 12.76 6.52
CA THR A 627 -0.81 11.60 7.15
C THR A 627 0.07 10.88 6.14
N LEU A 628 1.36 10.78 6.42
CA LEU A 628 2.31 9.96 5.67
C LEU A 628 2.20 8.51 6.13
N THR A 629 2.14 7.58 5.16
CA THR A 629 2.30 6.14 5.40
C THR A 629 3.28 5.57 4.39
N LEU A 630 4.37 4.96 4.86
CA LEU A 630 5.30 4.15 4.07
C LEU A 630 5.29 2.72 4.61
N ALA A 631 5.43 1.72 3.74
CA ALA A 631 5.42 0.31 4.16
C ALA A 631 6.30 -0.56 3.25
N VAL A 632 6.79 -1.67 3.80
CA VAL A 632 7.48 -2.75 3.09
C VAL A 632 6.88 -4.10 3.44
N ASN A 633 6.99 -5.05 2.52
CA ASN A 633 6.68 -6.46 2.75
C ASN A 633 7.96 -7.29 2.53
N VAL A 634 8.23 -8.29 3.37
CA VAL A 634 9.55 -8.95 3.46
C VAL A 634 9.43 -10.47 3.67
N ASN A 635 10.14 -11.20 2.81
CA ASN A 635 10.66 -12.57 2.91
C ASN A 635 11.77 -12.81 3.96
N ALA A 636 11.58 -13.35 5.17
CA ALA A 636 12.74 -13.70 6.04
C ALA A 636 12.42 -14.71 7.18
N HIS A 637 13.44 -15.48 7.59
CA HIS A 637 13.44 -16.33 8.81
C HIS A 637 14.86 -16.41 9.41
N PRO A 638 15.07 -16.23 10.73
CA PRO A 638 14.10 -15.74 11.71
C PRO A 638 13.52 -14.36 11.36
N ALA A 639 12.44 -13.98 12.04
CA ALA A 639 11.73 -12.71 11.78
C ALA A 639 12.70 -11.52 11.83
N PRO A 640 12.67 -10.61 10.83
CA PRO A 640 13.68 -9.58 10.69
C PRO A 640 13.36 -8.36 11.57
N ALA A 641 14.40 -7.66 11.99
CA ALA A 641 14.31 -6.34 12.60
C ALA A 641 14.28 -5.25 11.52
N TYR A 642 13.63 -4.13 11.82
CA TYR A 642 13.48 -2.96 10.95
C TYR A 642 14.01 -1.71 11.64
N GLN A 643 14.52 -0.76 10.86
CA GLN A 643 14.79 0.61 11.31
C GLN A 643 14.61 1.57 10.14
N TRP A 644 13.65 2.49 10.23
CA TRP A 644 13.46 3.54 9.23
C TRP A 644 14.46 4.68 9.40
N TYR A 645 14.88 5.25 8.29
CA TYR A 645 15.81 6.37 8.19
C TYR A 645 15.19 7.50 7.36
N LYS A 646 15.54 8.74 7.70
CA LYS A 646 15.33 9.92 6.87
C LYS A 646 16.70 10.41 6.41
N GLY A 647 17.01 10.27 5.12
CA GLY A 647 18.37 10.48 4.61
C GLY A 647 19.35 9.49 5.24
N ALA A 648 20.27 10.00 6.07
CA ALA A 648 21.24 9.21 6.83
C ALA A 648 20.83 8.95 8.29
N ASP A 649 19.83 9.67 8.81
CA ASP A 649 19.51 9.69 10.24
C ASP A 649 18.41 8.65 10.58
N PRO A 650 18.59 7.81 11.63
CA PRO A 650 17.57 6.87 12.07
C PRO A 650 16.40 7.60 12.74
N ILE A 651 15.18 7.19 12.42
CA ILE A 651 13.96 7.73 13.03
C ILE A 651 13.70 6.97 14.35
N PRO A 652 13.71 7.61 15.52
CA PRO A 652 13.53 6.91 16.80
C PRO A 652 12.23 6.10 16.86
N ASN A 653 12.33 4.86 17.36
CA ASN A 653 11.21 3.91 17.53
C ASN A 653 10.48 3.48 16.25
N ALA A 654 10.96 3.87 15.06
CA ALA A 654 10.40 3.42 13.79
C ALA A 654 10.98 2.04 13.40
N THR A 655 10.57 1.01 14.13
CA THR A 655 11.10 -0.37 14.04
C THR A 655 10.10 -1.40 13.50
N ASN A 656 9.03 -0.95 12.86
CA ASN A 656 8.03 -1.78 12.20
C ASN A 656 8.27 -1.86 10.69
N SER A 657 7.61 -2.80 10.02
CA SER A 657 7.54 -2.87 8.54
C SER A 657 6.83 -1.68 7.88
N PHE A 658 6.31 -0.73 8.67
CA PHE A 658 5.68 0.50 8.22
C PHE A 658 6.09 1.70 9.08
N LEU A 659 6.04 2.89 8.48
CA LEU A 659 6.21 4.19 9.12
C LEU A 659 4.95 5.02 8.89
N VAL A 660 4.36 5.55 9.97
CA VAL A 660 3.23 6.48 9.91
C VAL A 660 3.59 7.77 10.62
N ILE A 661 3.41 8.91 9.96
CA ILE A 661 3.56 10.25 10.55
C ILE A 661 2.26 11.03 10.28
N ALA A 662 1.47 11.25 11.33
CA ALA A 662 0.28 12.09 11.27
C ALA A 662 0.65 13.59 11.32
N ASN A 663 -0.23 14.45 10.77
CA ASN A 663 -0.06 15.91 10.78
C ASN A 663 1.31 16.37 10.21
N VAL A 664 1.64 15.88 9.01
CA VAL A 664 2.92 16.14 8.34
C VAL A 664 3.21 17.65 8.23
N GLN A 665 4.49 18.01 8.26
CA GLN A 665 4.99 19.38 8.29
C GLN A 665 6.14 19.49 7.29
N PRO A 666 6.55 20.68 6.83
CA PRO A 666 7.62 20.83 5.84
C PRO A 666 8.93 20.15 6.24
N GLY A 667 9.28 20.16 7.54
CA GLY A 667 10.45 19.46 8.09
C GLY A 667 10.42 17.93 7.95
N HIS A 668 9.27 17.32 7.60
CA HIS A 668 9.14 15.90 7.28
C HIS A 668 9.40 15.59 5.80
N ALA A 669 9.51 16.58 4.90
CA ALA A 669 9.90 16.32 3.52
C ALA A 669 11.35 15.79 3.44
N GLY A 670 11.61 14.85 2.52
CA GLY A 670 12.92 14.22 2.34
C GLY A 670 12.84 12.80 1.77
N VAL A 671 13.98 12.13 1.69
CA VAL A 671 14.07 10.73 1.24
C VAL A 671 14.07 9.80 2.45
N TYR A 672 13.27 8.73 2.37
CA TYR A 672 13.08 7.73 3.41
C TYR A 672 13.46 6.35 2.89
N LYS A 673 14.09 5.55 3.76
CA LYS A 673 14.38 4.13 3.50
C LYS A 673 14.36 3.33 4.78
N VAL A 674 14.20 2.02 4.68
CA VAL A 674 14.23 1.12 5.83
C VAL A 674 15.39 0.13 5.72
N LYS A 675 16.16 0.00 6.80
CA LYS A 675 17.14 -1.07 6.98
C LYS A 675 16.40 -2.28 7.56
N ILE A 676 16.59 -3.45 6.97
CA ILE A 676 15.94 -4.70 7.37
C ILE A 676 17.03 -5.75 7.55
N TRP A 677 17.06 -6.47 8.68
CA TRP A 677 18.11 -7.47 8.94
C TRP A 677 17.65 -8.63 9.82
N ASN A 678 18.27 -9.78 9.63
CA ASN A 678 18.29 -10.91 10.57
C ASN A 678 19.71 -11.52 10.56
N ASP A 679 19.91 -12.66 11.20
CA ASP A 679 21.22 -13.33 11.29
C ASP A 679 21.80 -13.75 9.93
N GLY A 680 20.97 -13.79 8.87
CA GLY A 680 21.36 -14.17 7.51
C GLY A 680 21.83 -13.00 6.65
N GLY A 681 21.65 -11.75 7.10
CA GLY A 681 22.13 -10.57 6.40
C GLY A 681 21.28 -9.31 6.61
N THR A 682 21.64 -8.26 5.88
CA THR A 682 20.95 -6.97 5.87
C THR A 682 20.58 -6.61 4.44
N VAL A 683 19.36 -6.12 4.24
CA VAL A 683 18.89 -5.48 3.01
C VAL A 683 18.40 -4.06 3.33
N TRP A 684 18.49 -3.17 2.34
CA TRP A 684 17.90 -1.84 2.40
C TRP A 684 16.76 -1.76 1.39
N SER A 685 15.70 -1.03 1.72
CA SER A 685 14.69 -0.65 0.73
C SER A 685 15.25 0.32 -0.30
N ASP A 686 14.53 0.44 -1.41
CA ASP A 686 14.67 1.57 -2.31
C ASP A 686 14.30 2.88 -1.58
N ASP A 687 14.75 4.00 -2.13
CA ASP A 687 14.52 5.35 -1.61
C ASP A 687 13.09 5.83 -1.94
N ALA A 688 12.29 6.10 -0.91
CA ALA A 688 10.97 6.71 -1.04
C ALA A 688 11.04 8.23 -0.79
N ALA A 689 10.79 9.03 -1.81
CA ALA A 689 10.74 10.49 -1.69
C ALA A 689 9.39 10.95 -1.10
N VAL A 690 9.44 11.77 -0.05
CA VAL A 690 8.28 12.41 0.57
C VAL A 690 8.31 13.89 0.29
N VAL A 691 7.29 14.38 -0.43
CA VAL A 691 7.09 15.79 -0.76
C VAL A 691 5.91 16.33 0.04
N VAL A 692 6.14 17.38 0.80
CA VAL A 692 5.10 18.05 1.60
C VAL A 692 4.70 19.35 0.90
N THR A 693 3.45 19.46 0.45
CA THR A 693 2.98 20.61 -0.33
C THR A 693 2.33 21.70 0.52
N SER A 694 2.55 22.96 0.13
CA SER A 694 1.90 24.10 0.78
C SER A 694 0.39 24.07 0.58
N ILE A 695 -0.33 24.45 1.64
CA ILE A 695 -1.80 24.65 1.63
C ILE A 695 -2.18 26.14 1.65
N SER A 696 -1.23 27.03 1.91
CA SER A 696 -1.44 28.47 2.04
C SER A 696 -0.97 29.26 0.81
N VAL A 697 0.06 28.76 0.10
CA VAL A 697 0.65 29.43 -1.05
C VAL A 697 0.44 28.65 -2.34
N SER A 698 -0.11 29.31 -3.35
CA SER A 698 -0.26 28.79 -4.71
C SER A 698 0.06 29.87 -5.75
N TRP A 699 0.41 29.44 -6.96
CA TRP A 699 0.42 30.36 -8.10
C TRP A 699 -1.03 30.71 -8.49
N THR A 700 -1.20 31.89 -9.08
CA THR A 700 -2.49 32.52 -9.45
C THR A 700 -2.50 33.02 -10.89
N ASN A 701 -1.33 33.30 -11.46
CA ASN A 701 -1.18 33.64 -12.86
C ASN A 701 0.19 33.19 -13.36
N LEU A 702 0.22 32.69 -14.59
CA LEU A 702 1.39 32.28 -15.34
C LEU A 702 1.43 33.13 -16.61
N ALA A 703 2.54 33.82 -16.86
CA ALA A 703 2.67 34.75 -17.98
C ALA A 703 4.03 34.60 -18.68
N PRO A 704 4.11 34.69 -20.02
CA PRO A 704 2.99 34.76 -20.96
C PRO A 704 2.18 33.46 -20.98
N SER A 705 0.89 33.56 -21.29
CA SER A 705 0.00 32.41 -21.47
C SER A 705 -1.11 32.78 -22.46
N GLY A 706 -1.42 31.90 -23.42
CA GLY A 706 -2.44 32.13 -24.45
C GLY A 706 -1.89 32.31 -25.88
N THR A 707 -2.71 32.87 -26.76
CA THR A 707 -2.51 32.84 -28.22
C THR A 707 -1.76 34.04 -28.79
N GLY A 708 -0.57 33.79 -29.33
CA GLY A 708 0.11 34.65 -30.31
C GLY A 708 0.83 35.90 -29.79
N ASP A 709 1.75 36.40 -30.61
CA ASP A 709 2.47 37.68 -30.48
C ASP A 709 3.45 37.84 -29.29
N VAL A 710 3.96 36.74 -28.72
CA VAL A 710 4.96 36.80 -27.65
C VAL A 710 6.38 37.03 -28.19
N CYS A 711 7.11 38.01 -27.66
CA CYS A 711 8.52 38.29 -28.02
C CYS A 711 9.44 37.07 -27.81
N LEU A 712 10.47 36.91 -28.66
CA LEU A 712 11.41 35.78 -28.60
C LEU A 712 12.37 35.85 -27.39
N ASP A 713 12.46 37.01 -26.74
CA ASP A 713 13.24 37.27 -25.53
C ASP A 713 12.35 37.47 -24.30
N THR A 714 11.09 36.98 -24.33
CA THR A 714 10.15 37.12 -23.22
C THR A 714 10.68 36.51 -21.93
N LEU A 715 10.36 37.16 -20.80
CA LEU A 715 10.63 36.63 -19.47
C LEU A 715 9.41 35.86 -18.98
N LEU A 716 9.62 34.64 -18.48
CA LEU A 716 8.54 33.86 -17.88
C LEU A 716 8.26 34.41 -16.46
N ARG A 717 6.99 34.47 -16.05
CA ARG A 717 6.56 35.04 -14.77
C ARG A 717 5.53 34.15 -14.09
N VAL A 718 5.77 33.86 -12.81
CA VAL A 718 4.81 33.18 -11.92
C VAL A 718 4.38 34.16 -10.84
N LYS A 719 3.08 34.45 -10.76
CA LYS A 719 2.48 35.28 -9.71
C LYS A 719 1.80 34.40 -8.67
N PHE A 720 2.06 34.65 -7.40
CA PHE A 720 1.53 33.90 -6.27
C PHE A 720 0.42 34.66 -5.52
N ASN A 721 -0.41 33.94 -4.78
CA ASN A 721 -1.41 34.51 -3.87
C ASN A 721 -0.79 35.17 -2.61
N SER A 722 0.52 34.99 -2.40
CA SER A 722 1.28 35.48 -1.24
C SER A 722 2.69 35.91 -1.69
N ASP A 723 3.31 36.84 -0.96
CA ASP A 723 4.70 37.24 -1.14
C ASP A 723 5.70 36.38 -0.32
N GLN A 724 5.19 35.43 0.47
CA GLN A 724 5.96 34.55 1.34
C GLN A 724 6.58 33.36 0.56
N VAL A 725 7.27 33.66 -0.56
CA VAL A 725 7.77 32.69 -1.54
C VAL A 725 9.30 32.72 -1.63
N THR A 726 9.93 31.56 -1.60
CA THR A 726 11.36 31.40 -1.85
C THR A 726 11.64 30.43 -2.99
N LEU A 727 12.86 30.45 -3.52
CA LEU A 727 13.35 29.34 -4.34
C LEU A 727 13.50 28.09 -3.47
N GLY A 728 13.22 26.94 -4.06
CA GLY A 728 13.41 25.63 -3.47
C GLY A 728 14.44 24.83 -4.24
N THR A 729 14.05 23.64 -4.69
CA THR A 729 14.92 22.65 -5.32
C THR A 729 14.16 21.94 -6.43
N GLY A 730 14.74 21.83 -7.62
CA GLY A 730 14.14 21.17 -8.77
C GLY A 730 14.44 21.91 -10.07
N THR A 731 13.75 21.52 -11.14
CA THR A 731 13.92 22.02 -12.49
C THR A 731 12.68 22.74 -13.02
N LEU A 732 12.91 23.76 -13.84
CA LEU A 732 11.94 24.31 -14.79
C LEU A 732 12.42 23.94 -16.19
N ARG A 733 11.52 23.45 -17.03
CA ARG A 733 11.82 22.93 -18.37
C ARG A 733 10.87 23.53 -19.39
N VAL A 734 11.41 24.08 -20.48
CA VAL A 734 10.64 24.64 -21.59
C VAL A 734 10.75 23.71 -22.80
N TYR A 735 9.62 23.37 -23.38
CA TYR A 735 9.51 22.49 -24.53
C TYR A 735 8.79 23.20 -25.67
N ASP A 736 9.16 22.92 -26.91
CA ASP A 736 8.37 23.33 -28.08
C ASP A 736 7.11 22.45 -28.26
N SER A 737 6.26 22.80 -29.22
CA SER A 737 5.02 22.06 -29.51
C SER A 737 5.23 20.67 -30.13
N SER A 738 6.45 20.31 -30.53
CA SER A 738 6.81 18.94 -30.93
C SER A 738 7.23 18.07 -29.74
N GLY A 739 7.43 18.67 -28.56
CA GLY A 739 7.94 18.00 -27.36
C GLY A 739 9.47 18.06 -27.24
N THR A 740 10.15 18.86 -28.06
CA THR A 740 11.62 19.05 -27.95
C THR A 740 11.93 19.96 -26.78
N LEU A 741 12.81 19.51 -25.87
CA LEU A 741 13.30 20.31 -24.75
C LEU A 741 14.26 21.40 -25.28
N VAL A 742 13.90 22.68 -25.09
CA VAL A 742 14.70 23.83 -25.54
C VAL A 742 15.44 24.55 -24.42
N GLU A 743 14.96 24.46 -23.17
CA GLU A 743 15.62 25.06 -22.00
C GLU A 743 15.37 24.27 -20.73
N THR A 744 16.38 24.23 -19.86
CA THR A 744 16.30 23.69 -18.50
C THR A 744 16.98 24.65 -17.53
N ILE A 745 16.22 25.13 -16.56
CA ILE A 745 16.74 25.84 -15.39
C ILE A 745 16.71 24.87 -14.22
N ASP A 746 17.87 24.32 -13.87
CA ASP A 746 18.06 23.40 -12.75
C ASP A 746 18.63 24.14 -11.54
N LEU A 747 17.86 24.28 -10.46
CA LEU A 747 18.29 25.02 -9.28
C LEU A 747 19.43 24.34 -8.52
N SER A 748 19.72 23.05 -8.76
CA SER A 748 20.89 22.38 -8.17
C SER A 748 22.22 22.84 -8.76
N GLN A 749 22.21 23.47 -9.94
CA GLN A 749 23.38 24.06 -10.60
C GLN A 749 23.68 25.49 -10.14
N ASN A 750 22.93 26.00 -9.16
CA ASN A 750 23.15 27.32 -8.58
C ASN A 750 24.47 27.38 -7.80
N ALA A 751 25.29 28.40 -8.09
CA ALA A 751 26.41 28.80 -7.26
C ALA A 751 25.93 29.33 -5.89
N PRO A 752 26.82 29.56 -4.89
CA PRO A 752 26.45 29.97 -3.52
C PRO A 752 25.58 31.23 -3.36
N ASN A 753 25.39 32.00 -4.43
CA ASN A 753 24.52 33.18 -4.50
C ASN A 753 23.18 32.93 -5.23
N ASN A 754 22.72 31.68 -5.42
CA ASN A 754 21.54 31.35 -6.26
C ASN A 754 21.63 31.83 -7.73
N ALA A 755 22.86 31.95 -8.25
CA ALA A 755 23.15 32.40 -9.61
C ALA A 755 23.77 31.28 -10.45
N GLN A 756 23.61 31.37 -11.77
CA GLN A 756 24.13 30.41 -12.75
C GLN A 756 25.03 31.11 -13.77
N LEU A 757 25.94 30.37 -14.37
CA LEU A 757 26.79 30.89 -15.44
C LEU A 757 25.95 31.09 -16.72
N ARG A 758 25.97 32.30 -17.28
CA ARG A 758 25.19 32.72 -18.46
C ARG A 758 26.07 33.53 -19.41
N THR A 759 25.87 33.33 -20.71
CA THR A 759 26.50 34.16 -21.77
C THR A 759 25.53 35.27 -22.16
N ILE A 760 25.97 36.52 -22.04
CA ILE A 760 25.18 37.73 -22.30
C ILE A 760 26.01 38.63 -23.22
N GLY A 761 25.56 38.90 -24.45
CA GLY A 761 26.32 39.66 -25.45
C GLY A 761 27.75 39.14 -25.70
N GLY A 762 27.94 37.81 -25.64
CA GLY A 762 29.24 37.15 -25.75
C GLY A 762 30.18 37.28 -24.55
N GLY A 763 29.75 37.92 -23.45
CA GLY A 763 30.46 37.91 -22.16
C GLY A 763 29.88 36.87 -21.21
N THR A 764 30.72 36.28 -20.36
CA THR A 764 30.30 35.28 -19.38
C THR A 764 30.06 35.94 -18.01
N TYR A 765 28.88 35.73 -17.44
CA TYR A 765 28.45 36.30 -16.16
C TYR A 765 27.82 35.22 -15.28
N TYR A 766 28.01 35.29 -13.96
CA TYR A 766 27.03 34.74 -13.03
C TYR A 766 25.79 35.64 -13.05
N ALA A 767 24.62 35.06 -13.28
CA ALA A 767 23.34 35.77 -13.30
C ALA A 767 22.24 34.94 -12.62
N TYR A 768 21.26 35.60 -12.01
CA TYR A 768 20.11 34.96 -11.40
C TYR A 768 19.20 34.39 -12.50
N PRO A 769 19.00 33.07 -12.59
CA PRO A 769 18.06 32.51 -13.57
C PRO A 769 16.60 32.78 -13.17
N VAL A 770 16.35 33.07 -11.88
CA VAL A 770 15.06 33.41 -11.32
C VAL A 770 15.25 34.50 -10.27
N ILE A 771 14.45 35.57 -10.37
CA ILE A 771 14.44 36.69 -9.43
C ILE A 771 13.02 36.80 -8.83
N ILE A 772 12.93 36.76 -7.51
CA ILE A 772 11.66 36.94 -6.78
C ILE A 772 11.58 38.37 -6.25
N ARG A 773 10.43 39.03 -6.50
CA ARG A 773 10.10 40.38 -6.02
C ARG A 773 8.66 40.37 -5.52
N SER A 774 8.47 40.50 -4.20
CA SER A 774 7.17 40.29 -3.55
C SER A 774 6.53 38.96 -4.02
N ASN A 775 5.29 38.96 -4.49
CA ASN A 775 4.58 37.77 -4.96
C ASN A 775 4.80 37.41 -6.45
N VAL A 776 5.87 37.88 -7.10
CA VAL A 776 6.19 37.53 -8.49
C VAL A 776 7.60 36.96 -8.59
N ALA A 777 7.71 35.78 -9.19
CA ALA A 777 8.98 35.23 -9.66
C ALA A 777 9.13 35.47 -11.17
N THR A 778 10.15 36.25 -11.55
CA THR A 778 10.56 36.46 -12.95
C THR A 778 11.69 35.50 -13.28
N ILE A 779 11.60 34.81 -14.40
CA ILE A 779 12.47 33.72 -14.83
C ILE A 779 13.11 34.09 -16.17
N TYR A 780 14.43 33.94 -16.23
CA TYR A 780 15.27 34.39 -17.35
C TYR A 780 15.78 33.17 -18.13
N LEU A 781 15.25 33.01 -19.35
CA LEU A 781 15.72 32.02 -20.32
C LEU A 781 17.09 32.44 -20.88
N ARG A 782 17.86 31.50 -21.45
CA ARG A 782 19.06 31.87 -22.22
C ARG A 782 18.67 32.59 -23.52
N SER A 783 19.50 33.54 -23.95
CA SER A 783 19.31 34.23 -25.24
C SER A 783 19.34 33.22 -26.40
N GLY A 784 18.46 33.39 -27.39
CA GLY A 784 18.34 32.52 -28.56
C GLY A 784 17.61 31.18 -28.36
N VAL A 785 17.03 30.92 -27.19
CA VAL A 785 16.27 29.68 -26.91
C VAL A 785 14.95 29.59 -27.69
N LEU A 786 14.25 30.70 -27.86
CA LEU A 786 12.94 30.73 -28.52
C LEU A 786 13.08 31.12 -29.99
N THR A 787 12.41 30.38 -30.87
CA THR A 787 12.30 30.63 -32.31
C THR A 787 10.95 31.27 -32.64
N SER A 788 10.86 31.92 -33.81
CA SER A 788 9.64 32.58 -34.28
C SER A 788 8.56 31.58 -34.66
N ASN A 789 7.29 32.01 -34.64
CA ASN A 789 6.10 31.23 -34.97
C ASN A 789 6.00 29.86 -34.27
N THR A 790 6.59 29.74 -33.08
CA THR A 790 6.73 28.47 -32.37
C THR A 790 5.90 28.50 -31.09
N THR A 791 5.12 27.45 -30.85
CA THR A 791 4.37 27.29 -29.61
C THR A 791 5.21 26.55 -28.59
N TYR A 792 5.26 27.05 -27.36
CA TYR A 792 6.01 26.47 -26.25
C TYR A 792 5.07 26.09 -25.11
N TYR A 793 5.52 25.14 -24.29
CA TYR A 793 4.94 24.85 -22.98
C TYR A 793 6.02 24.75 -21.90
N VAL A 794 5.66 25.13 -20.68
CA VAL A 794 6.58 25.20 -19.55
C VAL A 794 6.13 24.22 -18.47
N LEU A 795 7.05 23.37 -18.03
CA LEU A 795 6.88 22.48 -16.88
C LEU A 795 7.76 22.95 -15.73
N ILE A 796 7.27 22.79 -14.50
CA ILE A 796 7.99 23.12 -13.26
C ILE A 796 7.81 21.98 -12.28
N ASP A 797 8.91 21.52 -11.67
CA ASP A 797 8.85 20.52 -10.60
C ASP A 797 8.17 21.08 -9.34
N THR A 798 7.34 20.26 -8.68
CA THR A 798 6.80 20.59 -7.35
C THR A 798 7.94 20.77 -6.36
N GLY A 799 8.03 21.95 -5.74
CA GLY A 799 9.14 22.33 -4.86
C GLY A 799 10.25 23.15 -5.51
N PHE A 800 10.18 23.47 -6.81
CA PHE A 800 11.01 24.51 -7.43
C PHE A 800 10.83 25.87 -6.74
N PHE A 801 9.60 26.17 -6.33
CA PHE A 801 9.27 27.22 -5.37
C PHE A 801 8.80 26.60 -4.06
N LYS A 802 9.06 27.30 -2.95
CA LYS A 802 8.61 26.93 -1.60
C LYS A 802 7.95 28.12 -0.91
N ASP A 803 7.10 27.85 0.07
CA ASP A 803 6.69 28.87 1.03
C ASP A 803 7.81 29.14 2.06
N MET A 804 7.69 30.23 2.81
CA MET A 804 8.66 30.58 3.86
C MET A 804 8.72 29.60 5.05
N GLN A 805 7.80 28.64 5.15
CA GLN A 805 7.86 27.52 6.10
C GLN A 805 8.59 26.30 5.52
N GLY A 806 8.97 26.34 4.24
CA GLY A 806 9.73 25.32 3.52
C GLY A 806 8.88 24.28 2.81
N ALA A 807 7.55 24.42 2.77
CA ALA A 807 6.67 23.51 2.05
C ALA A 807 6.79 23.73 0.54
N SER A 808 6.74 22.65 -0.24
CA SER A 808 6.80 22.72 -1.70
C SER A 808 5.53 23.35 -2.28
N ILE A 809 5.67 24.41 -3.08
CA ILE A 809 4.55 24.89 -3.88
C ILE A 809 4.37 23.92 -5.05
N VAL A 810 3.11 23.59 -5.35
CA VAL A 810 2.76 22.67 -6.45
C VAL A 810 3.24 23.24 -7.78
N GLY A 811 3.96 22.40 -8.54
CA GLY A 811 4.54 22.77 -9.83
C GLY A 811 3.53 22.90 -10.96
N VAL A 812 4.04 22.87 -12.19
CA VAL A 812 3.25 22.85 -13.43
C VAL A 812 3.62 21.57 -14.17
N THR A 813 2.73 20.58 -14.16
CA THR A 813 2.99 19.23 -14.69
C THR A 813 2.22 18.90 -15.96
N ASP A 814 1.10 19.58 -16.21
CA ASP A 814 0.32 19.44 -17.45
C ASP A 814 0.85 20.40 -18.54
N PRO A 815 1.30 19.89 -19.70
CA PRO A 815 1.70 20.68 -20.86
C PRO A 815 0.66 21.68 -21.39
N ASN A 816 -0.59 21.63 -20.93
CA ASN A 816 -1.65 22.56 -21.30
C ASN A 816 -1.83 23.75 -20.34
N THR A 817 -1.28 23.66 -19.13
CA THR A 817 -1.46 24.70 -18.10
C THR A 817 -0.68 25.99 -18.38
N TRP A 818 0.55 25.88 -18.90
CA TRP A 818 1.38 27.04 -19.26
C TRP A 818 1.87 26.91 -20.70
N ARG A 819 1.15 27.55 -21.64
CA ARG A 819 1.46 27.55 -23.08
C ARG A 819 1.42 28.96 -23.67
N PHE A 820 2.31 29.25 -24.61
CA PHE A 820 2.32 30.49 -25.37
C PHE A 820 2.91 30.30 -26.77
N THR A 821 2.64 31.22 -27.69
CA THR A 821 3.16 31.19 -29.08
C THR A 821 3.92 32.47 -29.40
N THR A 822 5.15 32.33 -29.91
CA THR A 822 6.01 33.46 -30.25
C THR A 822 5.56 34.20 -31.52
N LYS A 823 6.03 35.44 -31.70
CA LYS A 823 5.78 36.27 -32.91
C LYS A 823 6.15 35.50 -34.19
N VAL A 824 5.35 35.67 -35.24
CA VAL A 824 5.51 34.93 -36.52
C VAL A 824 6.88 35.18 -37.17
N ALA A 825 7.38 36.41 -37.07
CA ALA A 825 8.73 36.81 -37.44
C ALA A 825 9.18 37.98 -36.55
N LEU A 826 10.49 38.18 -36.41
CA LEU A 826 11.06 39.43 -35.95
C LEU A 826 11.14 40.45 -37.11
N PRO A 827 11.26 41.76 -36.84
CA PRO A 827 11.63 42.72 -37.88
C PRO A 827 12.96 42.32 -38.55
N ASP A 828 13.08 42.57 -39.86
CA ASP A 828 14.32 42.28 -40.59
C ASP A 828 15.41 43.31 -40.20
N PRO A 829 16.53 42.87 -39.60
CA PRO A 829 17.56 43.77 -39.09
C PRO A 829 18.33 44.55 -40.17
N TYR A 830 18.23 44.18 -41.45
CA TYR A 830 18.90 44.89 -42.55
C TYR A 830 18.02 45.96 -43.21
N THR A 831 16.71 45.96 -42.94
CA THR A 831 15.75 46.94 -43.50
C THR A 831 15.00 47.73 -42.42
N THR A 832 14.88 47.19 -41.21
CA THR A 832 14.28 47.86 -40.05
C THR A 832 15.38 48.40 -39.14
N THR A 833 15.39 49.72 -38.92
CA THR A 833 16.35 50.36 -38.01
C THR A 833 15.73 50.93 -36.74
N ASN A 834 14.41 51.11 -36.68
CA ASN A 834 13.71 51.57 -35.49
C ASN A 834 12.92 50.41 -34.88
N ILE A 835 13.24 50.06 -33.63
CA ILE A 835 12.59 48.96 -32.88
C ILE A 835 12.16 49.43 -31.48
N THR A 836 11.19 48.75 -30.90
CA THR A 836 10.60 49.05 -29.59
C THR A 836 10.87 47.93 -28.58
N VAL A 837 11.27 48.31 -27.36
CA VAL A 837 11.46 47.40 -26.22
C VAL A 837 10.41 47.72 -25.15
N ALA A 838 9.67 46.72 -24.69
CA ALA A 838 8.65 46.88 -23.65
C ALA A 838 8.63 45.71 -22.65
N ALA A 839 8.84 46.00 -21.36
CA ALA A 839 8.95 44.98 -20.31
C ALA A 839 7.67 44.14 -20.07
N ASP A 840 6.52 44.58 -20.58
CA ASP A 840 5.26 43.82 -20.59
C ASP A 840 5.15 42.84 -21.77
N GLY A 841 6.06 42.90 -22.74
CA GLY A 841 6.08 42.09 -23.97
C GLY A 841 5.36 42.73 -25.16
N SER A 842 4.86 43.97 -25.05
CA SER A 842 4.13 44.66 -26.14
C SER A 842 5.02 45.27 -27.24
N GLY A 843 6.34 45.20 -27.09
CA GLY A 843 7.32 45.71 -28.07
C GLY A 843 7.64 44.71 -29.18
N ASP A 844 8.67 45.04 -29.97
CA ASP A 844 9.36 44.05 -30.81
C ASP A 844 10.16 43.08 -29.92
N PHE A 845 10.72 43.60 -28.83
CA PHE A 845 11.49 42.88 -27.82
C PHE A 845 10.95 43.16 -26.41
N ALA A 846 11.11 42.18 -25.50
CA ALA A 846 10.76 42.31 -24.09
C ALA A 846 11.93 42.84 -23.23
N THR A 847 13.16 42.67 -23.68
CA THR A 847 14.41 42.98 -22.98
C THR A 847 15.33 43.84 -23.84
N ILE A 848 16.18 44.61 -23.18
CA ILE A 848 17.16 45.47 -23.85
C ILE A 848 18.29 44.61 -24.42
N GLN A 849 18.68 43.52 -23.76
CA GLN A 849 19.65 42.58 -24.33
C GLN A 849 19.13 41.89 -25.59
N GLY A 850 17.85 41.49 -25.64
CA GLY A 850 17.26 40.88 -26.85
C GLY A 850 17.34 41.81 -28.06
N ALA A 851 17.00 43.09 -27.87
CA ALA A 851 17.18 44.12 -28.89
C ALA A 851 18.65 44.31 -29.29
N ILE A 852 19.59 44.32 -28.33
CA ILE A 852 21.03 44.38 -28.62
C ILE A 852 21.50 43.15 -29.39
N ASP A 853 21.04 41.95 -29.04
CA ASP A 853 21.44 40.68 -29.65
C ASP A 853 20.96 40.59 -31.11
N TRP A 854 19.76 41.10 -31.41
CA TRP A 854 19.18 41.17 -32.77
C TRP A 854 19.95 42.11 -33.74
N ILE A 855 20.50 43.24 -33.27
CA ILE A 855 21.26 44.17 -34.14
C ILE A 855 22.51 43.46 -34.72
N PRO A 856 22.75 43.41 -36.04
CA PRO A 856 23.88 42.67 -36.60
C PRO A 856 25.23 43.33 -36.28
N VAL A 857 26.27 42.51 -36.10
CA VAL A 857 27.65 43.00 -35.99
C VAL A 857 28.10 43.56 -37.34
N GLY A 858 28.63 44.79 -37.37
CA GLY A 858 29.13 45.40 -38.60
C GLY A 858 28.07 45.93 -39.57
N ALA A 859 26.80 46.04 -39.16
CA ALA A 859 25.68 46.45 -40.03
C ALA A 859 25.82 47.83 -40.71
N GLY A 860 26.59 48.75 -40.13
CA GLY A 860 26.85 50.11 -40.67
C GLY A 860 25.66 51.09 -40.60
N LEU A 861 24.43 50.60 -40.58
CA LEU A 861 23.20 51.39 -40.44
C LEU A 861 23.05 52.02 -39.04
N PRO A 862 22.38 53.18 -38.91
CA PRO A 862 22.00 53.75 -37.63
C PRO A 862 20.73 53.10 -37.07
N TYR A 863 20.80 52.49 -35.89
CA TYR A 863 19.65 51.88 -35.21
C TYR A 863 19.10 52.77 -34.10
N THR A 864 17.77 52.81 -33.95
CA THR A 864 17.08 53.44 -32.82
C THR A 864 16.32 52.38 -32.02
N VAL A 865 16.56 52.34 -30.71
CA VAL A 865 15.89 51.44 -29.77
C VAL A 865 15.02 52.28 -28.84
N LEU A 866 13.71 52.27 -29.07
CA LEU A 866 12.71 52.98 -28.26
C LEU A 866 12.32 52.12 -27.06
N ILE A 867 12.68 52.54 -25.85
CA ILE A 867 12.45 51.77 -24.63
C ILE A 867 11.25 52.35 -23.88
N LYS A 868 10.19 51.56 -23.72
CA LYS A 868 8.98 51.94 -22.98
C LYS A 868 9.25 52.17 -21.49
N ARG A 869 8.34 52.88 -20.82
CA ARG A 869 8.28 52.90 -19.34
C ARG A 869 8.30 51.47 -18.79
N GLY A 870 9.12 51.22 -17.79
CA GLY A 870 9.33 49.90 -17.21
C GLY A 870 10.61 49.79 -16.39
N VAL A 871 10.64 48.79 -15.51
CA VAL A 871 11.86 48.35 -14.82
C VAL A 871 12.40 47.12 -15.55
N TYR A 872 13.57 47.28 -16.16
CA TYR A 872 14.30 46.26 -16.90
C TYR A 872 15.37 45.69 -15.97
N GLU A 873 15.03 44.61 -15.27
CA GLU A 873 15.95 43.98 -14.32
C GLU A 873 16.89 43.00 -15.06
N GLU A 874 17.97 43.51 -15.67
CA GLU A 874 18.86 42.73 -16.56
C GLU A 874 20.32 43.24 -16.59
N ILE A 875 21.27 42.34 -16.89
CA ILE A 875 22.64 42.68 -17.29
C ILE A 875 22.66 42.90 -18.80
N ASN A 876 23.29 43.97 -19.27
CA ASN A 876 23.41 44.27 -20.69
C ASN A 876 24.86 44.34 -21.17
N ARG A 877 25.09 43.89 -22.40
CA ARG A 877 26.40 43.94 -23.08
C ARG A 877 26.23 44.19 -24.56
N ILE A 878 26.67 45.37 -25.00
CA ILE A 878 26.91 45.70 -26.40
C ILE A 878 28.32 45.19 -26.76
N PRO A 879 28.46 44.17 -27.65
CA PRO A 879 29.77 43.68 -28.07
C PRO A 879 30.52 44.70 -28.93
N SER A 880 31.84 44.57 -29.02
CA SER A 880 32.64 45.32 -30.00
C SER A 880 32.18 45.02 -31.42
N GLY A 881 31.96 46.07 -32.22
CA GLY A 881 31.50 45.95 -33.62
C GLY A 881 29.98 46.10 -33.82
N LYS A 882 29.17 46.13 -32.74
CA LYS A 882 27.79 46.64 -32.80
C LYS A 882 27.83 48.15 -32.56
N ASN A 883 27.88 48.93 -33.63
CA ASN A 883 28.09 50.38 -33.60
C ASN A 883 26.83 51.14 -34.07
N ASN A 884 26.78 52.46 -33.87
CA ASN A 884 25.76 53.36 -34.43
C ASN A 884 24.34 53.06 -33.91
N ILE A 885 24.17 53.03 -32.57
CA ILE A 885 22.92 52.64 -31.90
C ILE A 885 22.47 53.73 -30.92
N THR A 886 21.22 54.19 -31.05
CA THR A 886 20.59 55.21 -30.19
C THR A 886 19.45 54.60 -29.38
N PHE A 887 19.64 54.47 -28.06
CA PHE A 887 18.62 54.06 -27.10
C PHE A 887 17.88 55.29 -26.56
N ILE A 888 16.55 55.27 -26.57
CA ILE A 888 15.70 56.38 -26.11
C ILE A 888 14.62 55.84 -25.17
N GLY A 889 14.71 56.18 -23.88
CA GLY A 889 13.64 55.93 -22.92
C GLY A 889 12.48 56.92 -23.05
N GLU A 890 11.26 56.48 -22.74
CA GLU A 890 10.09 57.36 -22.66
C GLU A 890 10.20 58.41 -21.54
N GLY A 891 11.00 58.15 -20.51
CA GLY A 891 11.31 59.12 -19.47
C GLY A 891 12.33 58.58 -18.47
N TRP A 892 13.30 59.41 -18.06
CA TRP A 892 14.43 58.96 -17.25
C TRP A 892 14.05 58.39 -15.88
N ARG A 893 12.91 58.79 -15.29
CA ARG A 893 12.38 58.18 -14.05
C ARG A 893 11.55 56.92 -14.28
N GLU A 894 11.10 56.70 -15.51
CA GLU A 894 10.11 55.68 -15.87
C GLU A 894 10.75 54.51 -16.60
N THR A 895 11.83 54.73 -17.35
CA THR A 895 12.67 53.72 -18.01
C THR A 895 13.91 53.48 -17.14
N VAL A 896 13.86 52.42 -16.34
CA VAL A 896 14.91 52.07 -15.36
C VAL A 896 15.53 50.74 -15.73
N ILE A 897 16.81 50.74 -16.08
CA ILE A 897 17.64 49.53 -16.23
C ILE A 897 18.32 49.29 -14.91
N THR A 898 18.17 48.10 -14.34
CA THR A 898 18.72 47.79 -13.02
C THR A 898 19.17 46.35 -12.88
N TYR A 899 20.27 46.10 -12.17
CA TYR A 899 20.65 44.75 -11.78
C TYR A 899 21.72 44.79 -10.68
N ALA A 900 21.70 43.83 -9.77
CA ALA A 900 22.72 43.72 -8.73
C ALA A 900 23.92 42.93 -9.28
N ASN A 901 24.96 43.64 -9.76
CA ASN A 901 26.20 43.02 -10.23
C ASN A 901 27.42 43.67 -9.57
N ASN A 902 28.32 42.86 -8.99
CA ASN A 902 29.54 43.36 -8.37
C ASN A 902 30.64 42.29 -8.29
N ASN A 903 31.83 42.70 -7.83
CA ASN A 903 32.99 41.82 -7.64
C ASN A 903 32.69 40.56 -6.81
N SER A 904 31.91 40.66 -5.74
CA SER A 904 31.57 39.52 -4.87
C SER A 904 30.52 38.57 -5.47
N PHE A 905 29.58 39.09 -6.26
CA PHE A 905 28.51 38.32 -6.89
C PHE A 905 29.03 37.42 -8.00
N GLN A 906 29.99 37.93 -8.79
CA GLN A 906 30.68 37.22 -9.88
C GLN A 906 31.74 36.20 -9.40
N LEU A 907 31.74 35.86 -8.10
CA LEU A 907 32.77 35.10 -7.38
C LEU A 907 34.13 35.84 -7.31
N GLN A 908 34.97 35.42 -6.36
CA GLN A 908 36.19 36.15 -5.96
C GLN A 908 37.13 36.39 -7.16
N ASN A 909 37.57 37.65 -7.33
CA ASN A 909 38.44 38.17 -8.41
C ASN A 909 37.78 38.37 -9.79
N ALA A 910 36.52 38.77 -9.84
CA ALA A 910 35.88 39.22 -11.08
C ALA A 910 36.61 40.40 -11.75
N SER A 911 36.64 40.39 -13.08
CA SER A 911 37.17 41.50 -13.87
C SER A 911 36.18 42.69 -13.91
N THR A 912 36.70 43.88 -14.20
CA THR A 912 35.89 45.06 -14.55
C THR A 912 34.99 44.86 -15.77
N SER A 913 35.11 43.75 -16.50
CA SER A 913 34.31 43.43 -17.69
C SER A 913 33.13 42.49 -17.41
N THR A 914 33.09 41.89 -16.21
CA THR A 914 32.08 40.91 -15.78
C THR A 914 31.26 41.39 -14.58
N ARG A 915 31.79 42.31 -13.75
CA ARG A 915 31.08 42.87 -12.59
C ARG A 915 30.15 44.07 -12.90
N VAL A 916 30.21 44.57 -14.14
CA VAL A 916 29.42 45.71 -14.62
C VAL A 916 27.99 45.31 -14.98
N MET A 917 27.01 46.19 -14.70
CA MET A 917 25.62 46.01 -15.15
C MET A 917 25.46 46.23 -16.66
N PHE A 918 25.92 47.38 -17.20
CA PHE A 918 25.80 47.72 -18.61
C PHE A 918 27.17 47.92 -19.29
N TYR A 919 27.60 46.98 -20.13
CA TYR A 919 28.88 47.02 -20.86
C TYR A 919 28.71 47.58 -22.28
N ILE A 920 29.49 48.60 -22.65
CA ILE A 920 29.38 49.32 -23.93
C ILE A 920 30.67 49.16 -24.75
N GLY A 921 30.77 48.06 -25.49
CA GLY A 921 31.91 47.73 -26.37
C GLY A 921 31.84 48.30 -27.78
N GLY A 922 30.66 48.69 -28.24
CA GLY A 922 30.42 49.34 -29.54
C GLY A 922 30.84 50.80 -29.56
N ASN A 923 31.05 51.35 -30.76
CA ASN A 923 31.28 52.78 -31.01
C ASN A 923 29.99 53.48 -31.43
N ASP A 924 29.93 54.82 -31.34
CA ASP A 924 28.78 55.61 -31.80
C ASP A 924 27.47 55.18 -31.12
N ILE A 925 27.49 55.08 -29.79
CA ILE A 925 26.33 54.65 -28.99
C ILE A 925 25.76 55.86 -28.25
N VAL A 926 24.45 56.06 -28.33
CA VAL A 926 23.73 57.16 -27.68
C VAL A 926 22.68 56.59 -26.73
N PHE A 927 22.58 57.14 -25.52
CA PHE A 927 21.54 56.85 -24.54
C PHE A 927 20.82 58.14 -24.18
N LYS A 928 19.49 58.15 -24.25
CA LYS A 928 18.65 59.30 -23.90
C LYS A 928 17.55 58.92 -22.93
N ASN A 929 17.32 59.73 -21.91
CA ASN A 929 16.20 59.59 -20.96
C ASN A 929 16.13 58.22 -20.24
N ILE A 930 17.25 57.67 -19.76
CA ILE A 930 17.31 56.35 -19.11
C ILE A 930 17.96 56.46 -17.73
N THR A 931 17.45 55.74 -16.73
CA THR A 931 18.17 55.48 -15.47
C THR A 931 18.90 54.13 -15.54
N PHE A 932 20.18 54.12 -15.21
CA PHE A 932 21.01 52.94 -15.00
C PHE A 932 21.30 52.80 -13.50
N THR A 933 20.80 51.74 -12.86
CA THR A 933 20.99 51.51 -11.42
C THR A 933 21.56 50.13 -11.13
N ASN A 934 22.84 50.07 -10.79
CA ASN A 934 23.40 48.84 -10.22
C ASN A 934 22.83 48.67 -8.81
N SER A 935 21.90 47.72 -8.63
CA SER A 935 21.14 47.51 -7.39
C SER A 935 21.86 46.68 -6.34
N THR A 936 23.19 46.53 -6.48
CA THR A 936 24.07 45.91 -5.48
C THR A 936 23.81 46.48 -4.08
N PRO A 937 23.63 45.62 -3.04
CA PRO A 937 23.35 46.06 -1.68
C PRO A 937 24.36 47.06 -1.14
N GLN A 938 23.85 47.99 -0.34
CA GLN A 938 24.57 49.11 0.25
C GLN A 938 25.65 48.62 1.23
N GLY A 939 26.90 48.60 0.79
CA GLY A 939 27.99 47.89 1.49
C GLY A 939 28.83 46.98 0.57
N GLY A 940 28.34 46.69 -0.64
CA GLY A 940 29.00 45.80 -1.59
C GLY A 940 30.37 46.28 -2.10
N SER A 941 31.11 45.33 -2.65
CA SER A 941 32.34 45.56 -3.44
C SER A 941 32.07 46.40 -4.70
N GLN A 942 33.13 46.90 -5.34
CA GLN A 942 33.16 47.54 -6.67
C GLN A 942 32.09 47.01 -7.65
N ALA A 943 31.29 47.94 -8.20
CA ALA A 943 30.06 47.64 -8.94
C ALA A 943 29.71 48.74 -9.98
N GLU A 944 30.22 48.63 -11.21
CA GLU A 944 29.88 49.57 -12.28
C GLU A 944 28.40 49.50 -12.68
N ALA A 945 27.72 50.64 -12.75
CA ALA A 945 26.43 50.75 -13.45
C ALA A 945 26.64 50.73 -14.97
N VAL A 946 27.64 51.45 -15.46
CA VAL A 946 28.04 51.43 -16.87
C VAL A 946 29.55 51.33 -17.04
N ARG A 947 29.98 50.63 -18.11
CA ARG A 947 31.35 50.64 -18.61
C ARG A 947 31.37 51.14 -20.05
N VAL A 948 31.99 52.29 -20.26
CA VAL A 948 32.37 52.83 -21.56
C VAL A 948 33.68 52.16 -21.99
N GLN A 949 33.60 51.29 -23.00
CA GLN A 949 34.77 50.67 -23.63
C GLN A 949 35.03 51.21 -25.04
N GLY A 950 33.97 51.48 -25.82
CA GLY A 950 34.07 52.08 -27.15
C GLY A 950 34.23 53.60 -27.17
N SER A 951 34.36 54.14 -28.39
CA SER A 951 34.53 55.56 -28.69
C SER A 951 33.23 56.22 -29.13
N ARG A 952 33.08 57.53 -28.84
CA ARG A 952 31.88 58.34 -29.15
C ARG A 952 30.61 57.78 -28.51
N ILE A 953 30.65 57.61 -27.19
CA ILE A 953 29.50 57.16 -26.40
C ILE A 953 28.85 58.38 -25.73
N LEU A 954 27.58 58.65 -26.01
CA LEU A 954 26.84 59.81 -25.49
C LEU A 954 25.73 59.37 -24.53
N PHE A 955 25.64 60.02 -23.37
CA PHE A 955 24.51 59.97 -22.46
C PHE A 955 23.88 61.36 -22.40
N ASP A 956 22.57 61.46 -22.62
CA ASP A 956 21.83 62.72 -22.67
C ASP A 956 20.58 62.61 -21.78
N ASN A 957 20.52 63.39 -20.69
CA ASN A 957 19.43 63.34 -19.70
C ASN A 957 19.24 61.93 -19.07
N CYS A 958 20.34 61.28 -18.67
CA CYS A 958 20.35 59.95 -18.06
C CYS A 958 20.78 59.99 -16.59
N ASN A 959 20.32 59.04 -15.77
CA ASN A 959 20.85 58.83 -14.42
C ASN A 959 21.77 57.61 -14.39
N LEU A 960 22.85 57.67 -13.63
CA LEU A 960 23.82 56.59 -13.46
C LEU A 960 24.08 56.41 -11.96
N CYS A 961 23.73 55.24 -11.42
CA CYS A 961 23.60 55.01 -9.99
C CYS A 961 24.25 53.69 -9.57
N SER A 962 25.24 53.75 -8.69
CA SER A 962 25.82 52.64 -7.93
C SER A 962 26.49 53.20 -6.68
N TYR A 963 27.12 52.40 -5.82
CA TYR A 963 27.92 52.92 -4.71
C TYR A 963 29.37 53.18 -5.13
N GLN A 964 30.16 52.11 -5.25
CA GLN A 964 31.55 52.21 -5.65
C GLN A 964 31.71 51.89 -7.14
N ASP A 965 32.57 52.65 -7.82
CA ASP A 965 32.94 52.46 -9.23
C ASP A 965 31.78 52.68 -10.25
N THR A 966 30.76 53.51 -9.96
CA THR A 966 29.52 53.68 -10.77
C THR A 966 29.73 53.79 -12.29
N VAL A 967 30.69 54.59 -12.76
CA VAL A 967 31.00 54.79 -14.18
C VAL A 967 32.47 54.47 -14.43
N LEU A 968 32.73 53.49 -15.30
CA LEU A 968 34.08 53.16 -15.77
C LEU A 968 34.27 53.61 -17.22
N ILE A 969 35.24 54.49 -17.47
CA ILE A 969 35.71 54.85 -18.83
C ILE A 969 37.07 54.17 -19.05
N ASN A 970 37.04 52.98 -19.63
CA ASN A 970 38.06 51.96 -19.36
C ASN A 970 39.46 52.25 -19.93
N THR A 971 39.58 52.48 -21.25
CA THR A 971 40.88 52.44 -21.94
C THR A 971 41.29 53.79 -22.55
N ALA A 972 42.46 54.29 -22.17
CA ALA A 972 43.11 55.44 -22.80
C ALA A 972 43.18 55.32 -24.33
N MET A 973 43.07 56.44 -25.05
CA MET A 973 42.99 56.55 -26.52
C MET A 973 41.77 55.90 -27.21
N ALA A 974 41.15 54.87 -26.62
CA ALA A 974 40.09 54.09 -27.28
C ALA A 974 38.68 54.35 -26.72
N SER A 975 38.55 54.60 -25.42
CA SER A 975 37.26 54.80 -24.75
C SER A 975 36.94 56.29 -24.58
N ALA A 976 35.76 56.74 -25.03
CA ALA A 976 35.35 58.14 -24.93
C ALA A 976 33.85 58.28 -24.60
N GLY A 977 33.57 58.81 -23.41
CA GLY A 977 32.22 59.03 -22.88
C GLY A 977 31.89 60.52 -22.75
N TYR A 978 30.75 60.91 -23.30
CA TYR A 978 30.17 62.25 -23.23
C TYR A 978 28.86 62.16 -22.44
N PHE A 979 28.70 63.00 -21.42
CA PHE A 979 27.56 63.01 -20.52
C PHE A 979 26.99 64.42 -20.52
N ASN A 980 25.72 64.55 -20.88
CA ASN A 980 25.01 65.82 -20.99
C ASN A 980 23.77 65.78 -20.11
N LYS A 981 23.60 66.72 -19.18
CA LYS A 981 22.43 66.80 -18.27
C LYS A 981 22.17 65.52 -17.48
N CYS A 982 23.22 64.76 -17.18
CA CYS A 982 23.10 63.49 -16.47
C CYS A 982 23.21 63.65 -14.96
N LEU A 983 22.53 62.80 -14.18
CA LEU A 983 22.85 62.59 -12.78
C LEU A 983 23.83 61.41 -12.67
N ILE A 984 24.99 61.60 -12.06
CA ILE A 984 25.91 60.52 -11.71
C ILE A 984 26.04 60.47 -10.19
N GLN A 985 25.73 59.32 -9.58
CA GLN A 985 25.80 59.15 -8.13
C GLN A 985 26.53 57.88 -7.69
N GLY A 986 27.30 58.02 -6.61
CA GLY A 986 28.10 56.98 -5.95
C GLY A 986 28.79 57.49 -4.69
N ASP A 987 29.68 56.75 -4.06
CA ASP A 987 30.32 57.15 -2.80
C ASP A 987 31.85 57.18 -2.85
N VAL A 988 32.49 56.17 -3.45
CA VAL A 988 33.96 56.07 -3.56
C VAL A 988 34.38 55.70 -4.98
N ASP A 989 35.39 56.41 -5.48
CA ASP A 989 36.00 56.30 -6.81
C ASP A 989 34.95 56.12 -7.94
N PHE A 990 33.79 56.79 -7.83
CA PHE A 990 32.58 56.38 -8.57
C PHE A 990 32.51 56.85 -10.03
N ILE A 991 33.40 57.75 -10.46
CA ILE A 991 33.70 58.01 -11.87
C ILE A 991 35.19 57.71 -12.07
N TRP A 992 35.52 56.64 -12.79
CA TRP A 992 36.92 56.19 -12.87
C TRP A 992 37.37 55.60 -14.21
N GLY A 993 38.69 55.44 -14.35
CA GLY A 993 39.34 54.74 -15.47
C GLY A 993 40.46 55.55 -16.13
N SER A 994 40.79 55.23 -17.38
CA SER A 994 41.91 55.85 -18.13
C SER A 994 41.51 56.52 -19.46
N GLY A 995 40.23 56.45 -19.86
CA GLY A 995 39.74 57.03 -21.11
C GLY A 995 39.35 58.51 -21.03
N ILE A 996 38.64 58.98 -22.05
CA ILE A 996 38.18 60.38 -22.17
C ILE A 996 36.77 60.51 -21.56
N GLY A 997 36.61 61.41 -20.59
CA GLY A 997 35.31 61.77 -20.02
C GLY A 997 35.00 63.24 -20.20
N TYR A 998 33.86 63.58 -20.80
CA TYR A 998 33.37 64.95 -20.90
C TYR A 998 31.97 65.03 -20.31
N PHE A 999 31.80 65.78 -19.23
CA PHE A 999 30.56 65.92 -18.49
C PHE A 999 30.10 67.38 -18.59
N LYS A 1000 28.87 67.62 -19.05
CA LYS A 1000 28.30 68.95 -19.22
C LYS A 1000 26.90 69.06 -18.63
N ASP A 1001 26.62 70.13 -17.90
CA ASP A 1001 25.31 70.40 -17.27
C ASP A 1001 24.87 69.24 -16.32
N CYS A 1002 25.80 68.40 -15.86
CA CYS A 1002 25.52 67.19 -15.09
C CYS A 1002 25.42 67.46 -13.58
N GLU A 1003 24.62 66.68 -12.86
CA GLU A 1003 24.71 66.60 -11.40
C GLU A 1003 25.65 65.45 -10.99
N VAL A 1004 26.66 65.74 -10.18
CA VAL A 1004 27.57 64.74 -9.58
C VAL A 1004 27.29 64.67 -8.08
N ARG A 1005 26.52 63.66 -7.65
CA ARG A 1005 25.97 63.56 -6.30
C ARG A 1005 26.61 62.41 -5.53
N ALA A 1006 27.34 62.67 -4.45
CA ALA A 1006 27.82 61.55 -3.63
C ALA A 1006 26.79 61.04 -2.60
N MET A 1007 26.79 59.72 -2.40
CA MET A 1007 25.79 58.95 -1.67
C MET A 1007 26.27 58.48 -0.31
N ARG A 1008 25.39 58.52 0.70
CA ARG A 1008 25.71 58.01 2.04
C ARG A 1008 25.68 56.48 2.05
N ARG A 1009 26.81 55.86 2.41
CA ARG A 1009 26.88 54.43 2.77
C ARG A 1009 26.74 54.30 4.31
N PRO A 1010 25.76 53.57 4.88
CA PRO A 1010 25.44 53.57 6.31
C PRO A 1010 26.57 52.97 7.16
N ASN A 1011 27.28 52.01 6.57
CA ASN A 1011 28.37 51.27 7.21
C ASN A 1011 29.75 51.91 6.92
N ASN A 1012 29.79 53.11 6.32
CA ASN A 1012 31.03 53.82 5.98
C ASN A 1012 31.08 55.18 6.67
N ALA A 1013 31.01 55.18 8.00
CA ALA A 1013 31.02 56.41 8.81
C ALA A 1013 32.36 57.18 8.78
N SER A 1014 33.42 56.57 8.21
CA SER A 1014 34.80 57.08 8.23
C SER A 1014 35.50 57.11 6.86
N GLY A 1015 34.78 56.81 5.78
CA GLY A 1015 35.36 56.68 4.43
C GLY A 1015 35.65 58.03 3.76
N VAL A 1016 36.68 58.04 2.90
CA VAL A 1016 36.94 59.16 1.98
C VAL A 1016 35.99 59.03 0.78
N TYR A 1017 35.13 60.02 0.57
CA TYR A 1017 34.20 60.03 -0.55
C TYR A 1017 34.86 60.63 -1.80
N THR A 1018 35.45 59.79 -2.67
CA THR A 1018 36.04 60.25 -3.94
C THR A 1018 35.00 60.27 -5.06
N GLN A 1019 34.89 61.40 -5.76
CA GLN A 1019 34.02 61.52 -6.94
C GLN A 1019 34.66 60.98 -8.21
N ALA A 1020 35.80 61.55 -8.60
CA ALA A 1020 36.53 61.18 -9.80
C ALA A 1020 37.92 60.60 -9.49
N ARG A 1021 38.34 59.59 -10.26
CA ARG A 1021 39.69 59.03 -10.20
C ARG A 1021 40.17 58.62 -11.59
N THR A 1022 41.30 59.15 -12.03
CA THR A 1022 41.94 58.72 -13.26
C THR A 1022 43.16 57.84 -12.96
N ASP A 1023 43.33 56.77 -13.73
CA ASP A 1023 44.59 56.03 -13.75
C ASP A 1023 45.62 56.77 -14.65
N SER A 1024 46.91 56.43 -14.58
CA SER A 1024 47.96 57.17 -15.30
C SER A 1024 47.77 57.12 -16.82
N SER A 1025 47.38 58.24 -17.43
CA SER A 1025 47.28 58.38 -18.88
C SER A 1025 47.43 59.84 -19.33
N THR A 1026 47.53 60.07 -20.64
CA THR A 1026 47.48 61.42 -21.24
C THR A 1026 46.06 61.99 -21.37
N TYR A 1027 45.04 61.26 -20.91
CA TYR A 1027 43.63 61.62 -20.97
C TYR A 1027 43.04 61.73 -19.57
N GLY A 1028 41.79 62.19 -19.49
CA GLY A 1028 41.14 62.46 -18.22
C GLY A 1028 39.69 62.91 -18.35
N PHE A 1029 39.19 63.46 -17.24
CA PHE A 1029 37.78 63.83 -17.09
C PHE A 1029 37.63 65.34 -16.96
N ILE A 1030 36.78 65.93 -17.80
CA ILE A 1030 36.46 67.36 -17.79
C ILE A 1030 34.97 67.51 -17.45
N PHE A 1031 34.69 68.29 -16.40
CA PHE A 1031 33.35 68.67 -15.97
C PHE A 1031 33.13 70.15 -16.31
N VAL A 1032 32.01 70.48 -16.96
CA VAL A 1032 31.68 71.84 -17.44
C VAL A 1032 30.25 72.19 -17.07
N ASP A 1033 30.03 73.33 -16.41
CA ASP A 1033 28.69 73.79 -15.98
C ASP A 1033 27.95 72.80 -15.04
N CYS A 1034 28.65 71.81 -14.48
CA CYS A 1034 28.08 70.75 -13.63
C CYS A 1034 27.73 71.26 -12.22
N TRP A 1035 26.85 70.54 -11.51
CA TRP A 1035 26.54 70.78 -10.10
C TRP A 1035 26.99 69.59 -9.25
N VAL A 1036 27.84 69.85 -8.25
CA VAL A 1036 28.30 68.86 -7.28
C VAL A 1036 27.46 68.93 -6.01
N THR A 1037 26.89 67.80 -5.59
CA THR A 1037 25.87 67.74 -4.51
C THR A 1037 26.07 66.53 -3.58
N ALA A 1038 25.28 66.49 -2.49
CA ALA A 1038 25.25 65.37 -1.55
C ALA A 1038 23.83 64.81 -1.36
N SER A 1039 23.74 63.49 -1.17
CA SER A 1039 22.46 62.79 -0.92
C SER A 1039 21.82 63.08 0.44
N ALA A 1040 22.59 63.59 1.42
CA ALA A 1040 22.12 63.89 2.77
C ALA A 1040 22.91 65.07 3.37
N PRO A 1041 22.30 65.89 4.24
CA PRO A 1041 23.01 66.94 4.97
C PRO A 1041 24.12 66.38 5.88
N GLY A 1042 25.17 67.17 6.09
CA GLY A 1042 26.23 66.87 7.07
C GLY A 1042 27.20 65.75 6.70
N MET A 1043 27.28 65.36 5.42
CA MET A 1043 28.34 64.45 4.94
C MET A 1043 29.69 65.18 4.84
N THR A 1044 30.78 64.58 5.32
CA THR A 1044 32.14 65.17 5.39
C THR A 1044 33.22 64.18 4.93
N ASN A 1045 34.47 64.62 4.73
CA ASN A 1045 35.63 63.86 4.19
C ASN A 1045 35.54 63.47 2.70
N TRP A 1046 35.44 64.46 1.80
CA TRP A 1046 35.20 64.24 0.36
C TRP A 1046 36.35 64.75 -0.50
N SER A 1047 36.62 64.09 -1.63
CA SER A 1047 37.48 64.62 -2.69
C SER A 1047 36.78 64.64 -4.05
N LEU A 1048 36.96 65.74 -4.77
CA LEU A 1048 36.53 65.91 -6.17
C LEU A 1048 37.40 65.10 -7.14
N GLY A 1049 38.62 64.73 -6.74
CA GLY A 1049 39.59 64.02 -7.57
C GLY A 1049 40.63 63.28 -6.72
N ARG A 1050 40.95 62.04 -7.05
CA ARG A 1050 42.04 61.28 -6.39
C ARG A 1050 43.14 60.94 -7.38
N ASP A 1051 44.36 61.32 -7.02
CA ASP A 1051 45.62 60.76 -7.53
C ASP A 1051 46.15 59.73 -6.50
N ALA A 1052 46.90 58.73 -6.95
CA ALA A 1052 47.57 57.74 -6.10
C ALA A 1052 49.09 57.91 -6.25
N GLY A 1053 49.66 58.82 -5.45
CA GLY A 1053 51.00 59.40 -5.65
C GLY A 1053 52.20 58.45 -5.73
N ASN A 1054 52.07 57.18 -5.33
CA ASN A 1054 53.12 56.15 -5.47
C ASN A 1054 52.88 55.16 -6.63
N SER A 1055 51.81 55.30 -7.41
CA SER A 1055 51.43 54.35 -8.46
C SER A 1055 51.12 55.02 -9.80
N TYR A 1056 50.53 56.22 -9.82
CA TYR A 1056 49.97 56.82 -11.05
C TYR A 1056 50.14 58.36 -11.11
N PRO A 1057 51.36 58.92 -11.20
CA PRO A 1057 51.66 60.34 -10.92
C PRO A 1057 51.13 61.39 -11.93
N TYR A 1058 50.10 61.08 -12.73
CA TYR A 1058 49.58 61.91 -13.82
C TYR A 1058 48.04 61.88 -13.94
N GLY A 1059 47.31 61.96 -12.82
CA GLY A 1059 45.85 61.98 -12.84
C GLY A 1059 45.26 63.28 -13.39
N ASN A 1060 44.56 63.25 -14.54
CA ASN A 1060 43.97 64.44 -15.17
C ASN A 1060 42.47 64.58 -14.85
N VAL A 1061 42.09 65.55 -14.01
CA VAL A 1061 40.68 65.93 -13.78
C VAL A 1061 40.56 67.45 -13.81
N ALA A 1062 39.52 67.98 -14.46
CA ALA A 1062 39.26 69.41 -14.55
C ALA A 1062 37.78 69.76 -14.27
N TRP A 1063 37.53 70.82 -13.50
CA TRP A 1063 36.19 71.26 -13.09
C TRP A 1063 35.97 72.73 -13.47
N ILE A 1064 35.27 72.99 -14.57
CA ILE A 1064 35.14 74.31 -15.20
C ILE A 1064 33.72 74.84 -14.97
N ASN A 1065 33.60 76.06 -14.41
CA ASN A 1065 32.31 76.73 -14.13
C ASN A 1065 31.29 75.87 -13.33
N CYS A 1066 31.79 74.91 -12.54
CA CYS A 1066 30.94 73.98 -11.80
C CYS A 1066 30.46 74.60 -10.48
N ARG A 1067 29.21 74.33 -10.10
CA ARG A 1067 28.61 74.74 -8.82
C ARG A 1067 28.83 73.65 -7.77
N MET A 1068 29.00 74.04 -6.51
CA MET A 1068 29.18 73.11 -5.39
C MET A 1068 28.18 73.43 -4.28
N ASP A 1069 27.56 72.41 -3.69
CA ASP A 1069 26.75 72.56 -2.47
C ASP A 1069 27.59 73.00 -1.27
N SER A 1070 26.95 73.74 -0.37
CA SER A 1070 27.43 74.27 0.92
C SER A 1070 28.20 73.31 1.83
N HIS A 1071 28.00 72.00 1.68
CA HIS A 1071 28.71 70.96 2.44
C HIS A 1071 30.09 70.60 1.85
N ILE A 1072 30.41 71.08 0.65
CA ILE A 1072 31.67 70.79 -0.06
C ILE A 1072 32.72 71.82 0.37
N SER A 1073 33.56 71.44 1.33
CA SER A 1073 34.82 72.15 1.53
C SER A 1073 35.76 71.90 0.36
N ALA A 1074 36.59 72.88 0.01
CA ALA A 1074 37.68 72.67 -0.95
C ALA A 1074 38.75 71.67 -0.46
N ALA A 1075 38.59 70.98 0.68
CA ALA A 1075 39.56 70.00 1.21
C ALA A 1075 39.61 68.64 0.48
N GLY A 1076 39.15 68.56 -0.77
CA GLY A 1076 39.81 67.70 -1.77
C GLY A 1076 41.23 68.20 -2.12
N TRP A 1077 41.59 69.41 -1.67
CA TRP A 1077 42.88 70.06 -1.81
C TRP A 1077 43.76 69.94 -0.54
N THR A 1078 43.58 68.90 0.29
CA THR A 1078 44.61 68.55 1.29
C THR A 1078 45.52 67.47 0.74
N ASP A 1079 46.81 67.83 0.69
CA ASP A 1079 47.92 67.02 0.21
C ASP A 1079 48.10 65.72 1.02
N GLY A 1080 47.40 64.68 0.61
CA GLY A 1080 47.51 63.32 1.15
C GLY A 1080 48.63 62.48 0.52
N GLY A 1081 49.62 63.11 -0.11
CA GLY A 1081 50.72 62.44 -0.82
C GLY A 1081 50.88 62.81 -2.29
N LEU A 1082 50.68 64.08 -2.65
CA LEU A 1082 51.00 64.62 -3.98
C LEU A 1082 52.45 65.14 -3.98
N THR A 1083 53.37 64.38 -4.58
CA THR A 1083 54.75 64.87 -4.82
C THR A 1083 54.83 65.86 -5.99
N ASP A 1084 53.81 65.94 -6.85
CA ASP A 1084 53.67 66.94 -7.91
C ASP A 1084 52.24 67.52 -7.89
N LYS A 1085 52.11 68.82 -8.19
CA LYS A 1085 50.87 69.63 -8.05
C LYS A 1085 50.40 70.23 -9.37
N THR A 1086 50.87 69.72 -10.51
CA THR A 1086 50.67 70.30 -11.84
C THR A 1086 49.43 69.82 -12.61
N THR A 1087 48.71 68.82 -12.11
CA THR A 1087 47.74 68.01 -12.89
C THR A 1087 46.26 68.34 -12.67
N LEU A 1088 45.87 68.80 -11.47
CA LEU A 1088 44.49 69.17 -11.14
C LEU A 1088 44.21 70.63 -11.53
N ARG A 1089 43.20 70.89 -12.36
CA ARG A 1089 42.86 72.24 -12.86
C ARG A 1089 41.43 72.65 -12.53
N PHE A 1090 41.27 73.85 -11.97
CA PHE A 1090 40.01 74.52 -11.69
C PHE A 1090 39.93 75.81 -12.53
#